data_AF-A0A952WVL9-F1
#
_entry.id   AF-A0A952WVL9-F1
#
_cell.length_a   1.000
_cell.length_b   1.000
_cell.length_c   1.000
_cell.angle_alpha   90.00
_cell.angle_beta   90.00
_cell.angle_gamma   90.00
#
_symmetry.space_group_name_H-M   'P 1'
#
loop_
_entity.id
_entity.type
_entity.pdbx_description
1 polymer ?
#
loop_
_entity_poly.entity_id
_entity_poly.type
_entity_poly.pdbx_seq_one_letter_code
_entity_poly.pdbx_strand_id
1 'polypeptide(L)'
;MTLNRAAIAVCVLAAAGGTLPTSLHAAPGVRPATMSPNDPITPLQSAIERAAAESESPARTRGTLMLRMGAWPTCYRDDLTEKEWLEIFERTGLLAPADGSGGLNPRYYLEPNAWLGQASIQASGNAARAMLTYSFPDDGTIWGLSQSGFATGPNSLNSSLVSVFGDLDRGREIVRQAIASWRAWVGVEYTEVADNNSAMDQLTTRQAARGDIRIGGVALTTGAGILAYNAYPLGSGTGSLSGGDMVINTSYFLPAYLASVGNDYRYLRNTVAHEHGHGLGLRHVVPCDLTKLMEPQVGGAIGGLQHDDIRGGQRNYGDFYSGNQSSATPAVLGELSLPGPRSLLLRNLSTNGSGGPNGTAEDWFVFTLGSARSVTITVTPIGSTYTTAPQTSGCSGGSTAEINSLEAGNLLLQLRGPVQTLIAESTAAPAGQAETINLGSLAAGTYFIRVRDHGNNQQTNQIVQMYDLLVRIAGAPTAPRAIAGLNKRVQADSTAWFMGHINSRATEPGATLNAGSYEWDFDNDGLFDKSGSPTTYTYVSNGSYTARLRVTDSNGVSSTDSIGVTVWGATTTVESVSPSIAAPGTTVPVVITGTNLKGVTSASQVTVSGTGVTVTGTPTPNYLGTQITGLSFVVAPGAQLTTRNVSVTNSDGQGSVGSGIGVFIVGTPTGACCVGTSCAVTTQAQCGGTWLSGVACGQHGNPTTCCPANFDGANGVDVPDIFAFLSAWFAGLPSANFDGVGGIAVADIFAFLSAWFAGCP
;
A
#
# COMPACT_ATOMS: atom_id res chain seq x y z
N MET A 1 47.36 -47.62 -4.09
CA MET A 1 48.15 -47.96 -5.30
C MET A 1 47.50 -47.31 -6.50
N THR A 2 48.20 -46.34 -7.09
CA THR A 2 48.17 -45.82 -8.47
C THR A 2 47.04 -46.21 -9.46
N LEU A 3 46.28 -45.17 -9.85
CA LEU A 3 45.95 -44.66 -11.21
C LEU A 3 45.24 -45.53 -12.28
N ASN A 4 44.32 -44.83 -12.95
CA ASN A 4 43.82 -44.95 -14.33
C ASN A 4 42.63 -45.87 -14.63
N ARG A 5 41.42 -45.30 -14.59
CA ARG A 5 40.47 -45.36 -15.72
C ARG A 5 39.87 -43.98 -15.95
N ALA A 6 40.00 -43.49 -17.18
CA ALA A 6 39.50 -42.19 -17.62
C ALA A 6 37.99 -42.12 -17.46
N ALA A 7 37.51 -41.16 -16.67
CA ALA A 7 36.12 -40.72 -16.70
C ALA A 7 35.94 -39.89 -17.99
N ILE A 8 35.31 -40.48 -19.00
CA ILE A 8 34.98 -39.82 -20.25
C ILE A 8 33.78 -38.92 -19.98
N ALA A 9 34.00 -37.62 -19.80
CA ALA A 9 32.90 -36.67 -19.71
C ALA A 9 32.07 -36.72 -21.01
N VAL A 10 30.76 -36.96 -20.90
CA VAL A 10 29.83 -36.82 -22.03
C VAL A 10 29.40 -35.35 -22.09
N CYS A 11 29.87 -34.63 -23.10
CA CYS A 11 29.48 -33.24 -23.37
C CYS A 11 28.63 -33.18 -24.64
N VAL A 12 27.44 -32.59 -24.57
CA VAL A 12 26.67 -32.20 -25.76
C VAL A 12 27.03 -30.74 -26.06
N LEU A 13 27.90 -30.53 -27.06
CA LEU A 13 28.41 -29.20 -27.42
C LEU A 13 27.50 -28.52 -28.46
N ALA A 14 26.94 -27.37 -28.11
CA ALA A 14 26.42 -26.39 -29.07
C ALA A 14 27.45 -25.26 -29.28
N ALA A 15 27.91 -25.16 -30.54
CA ALA A 15 28.55 -24.04 -31.22
C ALA A 15 30.01 -23.62 -30.88
N ALA A 16 30.94 -23.96 -31.79
CA ALA A 16 32.02 -23.06 -32.21
C ALA A 16 32.47 -23.39 -33.66
N GLY A 17 32.23 -22.44 -34.57
CA GLY A 17 32.70 -22.32 -35.96
C GLY A 17 33.57 -23.42 -36.58
N GLY A 18 32.94 -24.43 -37.18
CA GLY A 18 33.55 -25.37 -38.11
C GLY A 18 32.55 -25.77 -39.20
N THR A 19 32.95 -25.66 -40.45
CA THR A 19 32.15 -26.01 -41.64
C THR A 19 31.56 -27.42 -41.54
N LEU A 20 30.24 -27.52 -41.73
CA LEU A 20 29.46 -28.76 -41.85
C LEU A 20 30.03 -29.68 -42.95
N PRO A 21 30.20 -30.99 -42.72
CA PRO A 21 29.89 -31.96 -43.75
C PRO A 21 28.38 -31.97 -43.96
N THR A 22 27.97 -31.61 -45.16
CA THR A 22 26.59 -31.64 -45.64
C THR A 22 26.07 -33.07 -45.71
N SER A 23 25.48 -33.58 -44.63
CA SER A 23 24.43 -34.61 -44.68
C SER A 23 23.94 -34.99 -43.29
N LEU A 24 22.89 -34.31 -42.84
CA LEU A 24 21.81 -34.90 -42.04
C LEU A 24 20.59 -33.99 -42.18
N HIS A 25 20.14 -33.84 -43.43
CA HIS A 25 18.74 -33.55 -43.67
C HIS A 25 17.94 -34.77 -43.22
N ALA A 26 16.87 -34.54 -42.47
CA ALA A 26 15.82 -35.52 -42.29
C ALA A 26 15.30 -35.91 -43.69
N ALA A 27 15.62 -37.11 -44.14
CA ALA A 27 14.91 -37.71 -45.25
C ALA A 27 13.50 -38.08 -44.75
N PRO A 28 12.42 -37.69 -45.44
CA PRO A 28 11.07 -38.06 -45.05
C PRO A 28 10.90 -39.57 -45.25
N GLY A 29 10.73 -40.34 -44.17
CA GLY A 29 10.36 -41.75 -44.24
C GLY A 29 11.07 -42.76 -43.33
N VAL A 30 11.92 -42.35 -42.37
CA VAL A 30 12.60 -43.32 -41.48
C VAL A 30 12.22 -43.09 -40.02
N ARG A 31 11.52 -44.06 -39.42
CA ARG A 31 11.31 -44.14 -37.96
C ARG A 31 12.67 -44.31 -37.26
N PRO A 32 12.93 -43.66 -36.10
CA PRO A 32 14.13 -43.96 -35.34
C PRO A 32 14.13 -45.45 -34.94
N ALA A 33 15.29 -46.08 -35.10
CA ALA A 33 15.50 -47.50 -34.93
C ALA A 33 14.97 -48.00 -33.57
N THR A 34 14.18 -49.06 -33.60
CA THR A 34 13.88 -49.85 -32.41
C THR A 34 15.18 -50.47 -31.89
N MET A 35 15.59 -50.09 -30.69
CA MET A 35 16.64 -50.81 -29.95
C MET A 35 16.15 -52.22 -29.60
N SER A 36 17.06 -53.19 -29.64
CA SER A 36 16.78 -54.59 -29.33
C SER A 36 16.42 -54.74 -27.83
N PRO A 37 15.44 -55.59 -27.44
CA PRO A 37 15.03 -55.79 -26.05
C PRO A 37 16.10 -56.34 -25.08
N ASN A 38 17.33 -56.57 -25.54
CA ASN A 38 18.37 -57.31 -24.82
C ASN A 38 19.60 -56.48 -24.39
N ASP A 39 19.64 -55.16 -24.65
CA ASP A 39 20.74 -54.32 -24.15
C ASP A 39 20.55 -53.98 -22.65
N PRO A 40 21.60 -54.04 -21.82
CA PRO A 40 21.49 -53.67 -20.41
C PRO A 40 21.16 -52.18 -20.27
N ILE A 41 20.08 -51.87 -19.55
CA ILE A 41 19.60 -50.51 -19.30
C ILE A 41 20.69 -49.73 -18.55
N THR A 42 21.18 -48.64 -19.15
CA THR A 42 22.14 -47.74 -18.50
C THR A 42 21.49 -47.01 -17.30
N PRO A 43 22.25 -46.56 -16.28
CA PRO A 43 21.69 -45.81 -15.16
C PRO A 43 20.88 -44.57 -15.57
N LEU A 44 21.32 -43.89 -16.64
CA LEU A 44 20.59 -42.76 -17.23
C LEU A 44 19.25 -43.20 -17.85
N GLN A 45 19.24 -44.28 -18.63
CA GLN A 45 18.00 -44.82 -19.19
C GLN A 45 17.05 -45.28 -18.07
N SER A 46 17.57 -45.92 -17.02
CA SER A 46 16.79 -46.31 -15.85
C SER A 46 16.16 -45.09 -15.17
N ALA A 47 16.94 -44.02 -14.99
CA ALA A 47 16.44 -42.77 -14.39
C ALA A 47 15.36 -42.09 -15.26
N ILE A 48 15.54 -42.05 -16.58
CA ILE A 48 14.55 -41.50 -17.52
C ILE A 48 13.25 -42.33 -17.48
N GLU A 49 13.36 -43.67 -17.50
CA GLU A 49 12.21 -44.55 -17.45
C GLU A 49 11.49 -44.48 -16.10
N ARG A 50 12.22 -44.37 -14.99
CA ARG A 50 11.63 -44.16 -13.66
C ARG A 50 10.89 -42.83 -13.58
N ALA A 51 11.52 -41.73 -14.01
CA ALA A 51 10.87 -40.42 -14.05
C ALA A 51 9.67 -40.38 -15.01
N ALA A 52 9.71 -41.12 -16.11
CA ALA A 52 8.58 -41.25 -17.03
C ALA A 52 7.44 -42.08 -16.44
N ALA A 53 7.74 -43.15 -15.71
CA ALA A 53 6.75 -44.02 -15.07
C ALA A 53 5.98 -43.31 -13.94
N GLU A 54 6.61 -42.31 -13.30
CA GLU A 54 5.99 -41.48 -12.27
C GLU A 54 5.14 -40.32 -12.84
N SER A 55 5.15 -40.12 -14.16
CA SER A 55 4.41 -39.06 -14.85
C SER A 55 3.08 -39.55 -15.43
N GLU A 56 2.04 -38.71 -15.38
CA GLU A 56 0.75 -38.97 -16.04
C GLU A 56 0.84 -39.01 -17.59
N SER A 57 1.98 -38.59 -18.15
CA SER A 57 2.27 -38.67 -19.59
C SER A 57 3.67 -39.23 -19.87
N PRO A 58 3.89 -40.55 -19.66
CA PRO A 58 5.22 -41.17 -19.71
C PRO A 58 5.98 -40.93 -21.02
N ALA A 59 5.30 -41.02 -22.16
CA ALA A 59 5.91 -40.80 -23.47
C ALA A 59 6.41 -39.35 -23.67
N ARG A 60 5.68 -38.37 -23.11
CA ARG A 60 6.03 -36.95 -23.20
C ARG A 60 7.18 -36.59 -22.26
N THR A 61 7.18 -37.14 -21.04
CA THR A 61 8.28 -36.96 -20.08
C THR A 61 9.58 -37.55 -20.63
N ARG A 62 9.54 -38.77 -21.19
CA ARG A 62 10.67 -39.40 -21.86
C ARG A 62 11.22 -38.52 -23.00
N GLY A 63 10.34 -38.08 -23.90
CA GLY A 63 10.75 -37.23 -25.03
C GLY A 63 11.34 -35.89 -24.59
N THR A 64 10.80 -35.27 -23.54
CA THR A 64 11.25 -33.95 -23.06
C THR A 64 12.60 -34.02 -22.34
N LEU A 65 12.82 -35.05 -21.51
CA LEU A 65 14.11 -35.29 -20.88
C LEU A 65 15.21 -35.47 -21.94
N MET A 66 14.96 -36.31 -22.95
CA MET A 66 15.92 -36.53 -24.04
C MET A 66 16.21 -35.25 -24.84
N LEU A 67 15.19 -34.43 -25.11
CA LEU A 67 15.35 -33.14 -25.81
C LEU A 67 16.13 -32.11 -24.99
N ARG A 68 15.81 -31.97 -23.69
CA ARG A 68 16.46 -30.98 -22.81
C ARG A 68 17.89 -31.35 -22.50
N MET A 69 18.17 -32.62 -22.25
CA MET A 69 19.54 -33.10 -22.08
C MET A 69 20.37 -32.89 -23.36
N GLY A 70 19.76 -32.98 -24.54
CA GLY A 70 20.42 -32.65 -25.81
C GLY A 70 20.62 -31.15 -26.07
N ALA A 71 19.91 -30.28 -25.36
CA ALA A 71 19.94 -28.82 -25.55
C ALA A 71 20.76 -28.07 -24.48
N TRP A 72 21.18 -28.75 -23.42
CA TRP A 72 21.89 -28.14 -22.29
C TRP A 72 23.42 -28.30 -22.42
N PRO A 73 24.22 -27.22 -22.34
CA PRO A 73 25.68 -27.28 -22.46
C PRO A 73 26.30 -27.65 -21.12
N THR A 74 26.04 -28.85 -20.62
CA THR A 74 26.57 -29.34 -19.34
C THR A 74 27.24 -30.69 -19.54
N CYS A 75 28.38 -30.89 -18.89
CA CYS A 75 29.12 -32.15 -18.93
C CYS A 75 28.83 -32.92 -17.64
N TYR A 76 28.42 -34.17 -17.79
CA TYR A 76 28.12 -35.06 -16.67
C TYR A 76 29.23 -36.08 -16.50
N ARG A 77 29.40 -36.57 -15.26
CA ARG A 77 30.22 -37.75 -15.00
C ARG A 77 29.60 -38.98 -15.68
N ASP A 78 30.44 -39.83 -16.23
CA ASP A 78 30.05 -41.07 -16.92
C ASP A 78 29.70 -42.23 -15.98
N ASP A 79 29.98 -42.08 -14.68
CA ASP A 79 29.72 -43.07 -13.65
C ASP A 79 28.53 -42.72 -12.72
N LEU A 80 27.67 -41.79 -13.13
CA LEU A 80 26.49 -41.40 -12.34
C LEU A 80 25.53 -42.57 -12.17
N THR A 81 25.11 -42.80 -10.92
CA THR A 81 24.06 -43.76 -10.58
C THR A 81 22.67 -43.25 -10.99
N GLU A 82 21.69 -44.15 -11.08
CA GLU A 82 20.29 -43.80 -11.36
C GLU A 82 19.76 -42.73 -10.39
N LYS A 83 20.11 -42.86 -9.10
CA LYS A 83 19.70 -41.92 -8.04
C LYS A 83 20.31 -40.53 -8.25
N GLU A 84 21.58 -40.44 -8.61
CA GLU A 84 22.25 -39.16 -8.88
C GLU A 84 21.70 -38.50 -10.15
N TRP A 85 21.31 -39.28 -11.16
CA TRP A 85 20.60 -38.76 -12.33
C TRP A 85 19.24 -38.18 -11.99
N LEU A 86 18.45 -38.85 -11.14
CA LEU A 86 17.16 -38.33 -10.67
C LEU A 86 17.32 -37.03 -9.86
N GLU A 87 18.33 -36.98 -8.99
CA GLU A 87 18.65 -35.78 -8.22
C GLU A 87 19.08 -34.61 -9.13
N ILE A 88 19.84 -34.89 -10.19
CA ILE A 88 20.17 -33.90 -11.21
C ILE A 88 18.90 -33.41 -11.90
N PHE A 89 18.02 -34.31 -12.34
CA PHE A 89 16.78 -33.95 -13.04
C PHE A 89 15.87 -33.02 -12.23
N GLU A 90 15.79 -33.27 -10.92
CA GLU A 90 15.04 -32.48 -9.95
C GLU A 90 15.71 -31.12 -9.69
N ARG A 91 17.02 -31.10 -9.40
CA ARG A 91 17.75 -29.86 -9.04
C ARG A 91 17.92 -28.89 -10.21
N THR A 92 18.01 -29.38 -11.44
CA THR A 92 18.21 -28.54 -12.62
C THR A 92 16.91 -28.22 -13.36
N GLY A 93 15.76 -28.75 -12.92
CA GLY A 93 14.49 -28.58 -13.63
C GLY A 93 14.50 -29.19 -15.04
N LEU A 94 15.32 -30.23 -15.27
CA LEU A 94 15.39 -30.93 -16.54
C LEU A 94 14.15 -31.78 -16.80
N LEU A 95 13.43 -32.20 -15.76
CA LEU A 95 12.08 -32.71 -15.91
C LEU A 95 11.24 -31.62 -16.59
N ALA A 96 10.51 -32.00 -17.65
CA ALA A 96 9.31 -31.26 -17.96
C ALA A 96 8.58 -31.08 -16.62
N PRO A 97 8.10 -29.89 -16.27
CA PRO A 97 7.06 -29.86 -15.27
C PRO A 97 6.00 -30.83 -15.78
N ALA A 98 5.87 -31.99 -15.15
CA ALA A 98 4.53 -32.37 -14.78
C ALA A 98 4.02 -31.10 -14.08
N ASP A 99 3.05 -30.45 -14.70
CA ASP A 99 2.09 -29.56 -14.04
C ASP A 99 2.57 -28.47 -13.06
N GLY A 100 3.83 -28.01 -13.09
CA GLY A 100 4.26 -26.97 -12.16
C GLY A 100 4.22 -27.42 -10.70
N SER A 101 4.36 -28.71 -10.42
CA SER A 101 4.55 -29.20 -9.06
C SER A 101 5.96 -28.89 -8.56
N GLY A 102 6.20 -27.61 -8.22
CA GLY A 102 6.84 -27.37 -6.92
C GLY A 102 6.00 -28.15 -5.92
N GLY A 103 6.59 -29.18 -5.30
CA GLY A 103 5.85 -30.26 -4.65
C GLY A 103 4.59 -29.78 -3.91
N LEU A 104 3.51 -30.55 -4.10
CA LEU A 104 2.22 -30.57 -3.39
C LEU A 104 0.99 -30.25 -4.28
N ASN A 105 0.45 -31.32 -4.89
CA ASN A 105 -0.93 -31.54 -5.35
C ASN A 105 -1.46 -30.73 -6.57
N PRO A 106 -2.19 -31.34 -7.54
CA PRO A 106 -2.84 -30.70 -8.71
C PRO A 106 -3.94 -29.65 -8.41
N ARG A 107 -3.83 -28.89 -7.32
CA ARG A 107 -4.90 -28.05 -6.77
C ARG A 107 -4.62 -26.56 -6.78
N TYR A 108 -3.34 -26.18 -6.86
CA TYR A 108 -2.93 -24.80 -7.10
C TYR A 108 -1.89 -24.79 -8.20
N TYR A 109 -2.11 -23.95 -9.21
CA TYR A 109 -1.17 -23.81 -10.31
C TYR A 109 -0.31 -22.61 -10.03
N LEU A 110 0.83 -22.86 -9.40
CA LEU A 110 1.79 -21.83 -9.00
C LEU A 110 3.08 -21.99 -9.80
N GLU A 111 3.82 -20.90 -9.95
CA GLU A 111 5.24 -20.98 -10.29
C GLU A 111 6.01 -21.64 -9.13
N PRO A 112 7.16 -22.29 -9.38
CA PRO A 112 7.99 -22.87 -8.32
C PRO A 112 8.50 -21.86 -7.30
N ASN A 113 8.47 -20.56 -7.65
CA ASN A 113 9.02 -19.49 -6.83
C ASN A 113 8.01 -18.35 -6.63
N ALA A 114 8.11 -17.74 -5.45
CA ALA A 114 7.32 -16.58 -5.03
C ALA A 114 8.22 -15.53 -4.39
N TRP A 115 7.72 -14.30 -4.27
CA TRP A 115 8.37 -13.28 -3.45
C TRP A 115 8.18 -13.60 -1.97
N LEU A 116 9.17 -13.34 -1.12
CA LEU A 116 9.05 -13.46 0.34
C LEU A 116 9.88 -12.39 1.04
N GLY A 117 9.47 -11.99 2.24
CA GLY A 117 10.15 -10.96 3.02
C GLY A 117 10.30 -9.67 2.22
N GLN A 118 11.49 -9.08 2.18
CA GLN A 118 11.78 -7.86 1.43
C GLN A 118 12.10 -8.15 -0.05
N ALA A 119 11.15 -8.75 -0.77
CA ALA A 119 11.25 -9.16 -2.18
C ALA A 119 12.42 -10.14 -2.47
N SER A 120 12.68 -11.07 -1.56
CA SER A 120 13.54 -12.23 -1.85
C SER A 120 12.77 -13.28 -2.66
N ILE A 121 13.43 -13.95 -3.61
CA ILE A 121 12.83 -15.08 -4.33
C ILE A 121 13.10 -16.37 -3.55
N GLN A 122 12.03 -17.09 -3.23
CA GLN A 122 12.09 -18.38 -2.54
C GLN A 122 11.06 -19.34 -3.11
N ALA A 123 11.09 -20.60 -2.69
CA ALA A 123 10.11 -21.59 -3.11
C ALA A 123 8.67 -21.14 -2.81
N SER A 124 7.75 -21.47 -3.71
CA SER A 124 6.32 -21.26 -3.49
C SER A 124 5.75 -22.16 -2.39
N GLY A 125 4.56 -21.83 -1.90
CA GLY A 125 3.85 -22.62 -0.89
C GLY A 125 4.23 -22.33 0.57
N ASN A 126 5.10 -21.36 0.80
CA ASN A 126 5.66 -21.02 2.11
C ASN A 126 4.68 -20.34 3.08
N ALA A 127 3.53 -19.86 2.60
CA ALA A 127 2.54 -19.09 3.34
C ALA A 127 3.16 -17.99 4.24
N ALA A 128 4.14 -17.25 3.71
CA ALA A 128 4.91 -16.26 4.45
C ALA A 128 4.84 -14.87 3.81
N ARG A 129 4.80 -13.82 4.63
CA ARG A 129 4.56 -12.46 4.16
C ARG A 129 5.60 -11.99 3.13
N ALA A 130 5.15 -11.24 2.13
CA ALA A 130 6.01 -10.45 1.24
C ALA A 130 5.75 -8.94 1.40
N MET A 131 6.81 -8.17 1.53
CA MET A 131 6.81 -6.71 1.51
C MET A 131 7.39 -6.27 0.19
N LEU A 132 6.56 -5.79 -0.72
CA LEU A 132 6.92 -5.40 -2.08
C LEU A 132 6.87 -3.90 -2.25
N THR A 133 7.73 -3.39 -3.12
CA THR A 133 7.68 -2.02 -3.62
C THR A 133 7.14 -2.03 -5.04
N TYR A 134 6.43 -0.98 -5.42
CA TYR A 134 5.93 -0.84 -6.79
C TYR A 134 6.18 0.58 -7.32
N SER A 135 6.24 0.73 -8.63
CA SER A 135 6.40 2.04 -9.25
C SER A 135 5.77 2.11 -10.64
N PHE A 136 5.58 3.34 -11.12
CA PHE A 136 5.08 3.64 -12.46
C PHE A 136 6.21 4.30 -13.25
N PRO A 137 6.79 3.67 -14.28
CA PRO A 137 7.70 4.35 -15.19
C PRO A 137 7.00 5.52 -15.89
N ASP A 138 7.77 6.53 -16.25
CA ASP A 138 7.29 7.68 -17.02
C ASP A 138 6.96 7.27 -18.46
N ASP A 139 6.03 8.01 -19.08
CA ASP A 139 5.73 7.83 -20.50
C ASP A 139 6.98 8.11 -21.35
N GLY A 140 7.16 7.34 -22.43
CA GLY A 140 8.37 7.37 -23.27
C GLY A 140 9.46 6.38 -22.86
N THR A 141 9.44 5.85 -21.64
CA THR A 141 10.34 4.75 -21.20
C THR A 141 10.17 3.53 -22.10
N ILE A 142 11.24 2.88 -22.54
CA ILE A 142 11.15 1.66 -23.36
C ILE A 142 10.50 0.54 -22.54
N TRP A 143 9.38 0.01 -23.02
CA TRP A 143 8.54 -0.92 -22.27
C TRP A 143 8.14 -2.15 -23.11
N GLY A 144 7.84 -3.24 -22.40
CA GLY A 144 7.65 -4.56 -22.97
C GLY A 144 8.96 -5.33 -23.19
N LEU A 145 8.85 -6.66 -23.31
CA LEU A 145 9.97 -7.55 -23.56
C LEU A 145 9.70 -8.39 -24.80
N SER A 146 10.63 -8.46 -25.75
CA SER A 146 10.45 -9.24 -26.98
C SER A 146 10.29 -10.74 -26.71
N GLN A 147 10.84 -11.23 -25.59
CA GLN A 147 10.68 -12.60 -25.10
C GLN A 147 9.22 -12.97 -24.80
N SER A 148 8.35 -11.96 -24.58
CA SER A 148 6.90 -12.18 -24.42
C SER A 148 6.22 -12.63 -25.71
N GLY A 149 6.87 -12.45 -26.87
CA GLY A 149 6.26 -12.60 -28.18
C GLY A 149 5.43 -11.40 -28.62
N PHE A 150 5.29 -10.37 -27.77
CA PHE A 150 4.58 -9.13 -28.08
C PHE A 150 5.53 -7.97 -28.41
N ALA A 151 4.96 -6.92 -29.02
CA ALA A 151 5.71 -5.73 -29.38
C ALA A 151 6.24 -4.99 -28.14
N THR A 152 7.43 -4.42 -28.29
CA THR A 152 8.02 -3.44 -27.36
C THR A 152 7.79 -2.03 -27.90
N GLY A 153 7.65 -1.04 -27.03
CA GLY A 153 7.42 0.33 -27.45
C GLY A 153 7.57 1.35 -26.31
N PRO A 154 7.37 2.65 -26.59
CA PRO A 154 7.36 3.65 -25.52
C PRO A 154 6.17 3.41 -24.59
N ASN A 155 6.44 3.47 -23.28
CA ASN A 155 5.41 3.47 -22.26
C ASN A 155 4.43 4.63 -22.50
N SER A 156 3.13 4.36 -22.37
CA SER A 156 2.04 5.29 -22.61
C SER A 156 0.90 5.14 -21.60
N LEU A 157 1.19 4.52 -20.45
CA LEU A 157 0.17 4.26 -19.43
C LEU A 157 -0.35 5.56 -18.82
N ASN A 158 0.53 6.51 -18.48
CA ASN A 158 0.11 7.72 -17.76
C ASN A 158 -0.80 8.58 -18.64
N SER A 159 -0.46 8.80 -19.91
CA SER A 159 -1.31 9.50 -20.88
C SER A 159 -2.63 8.78 -21.13
N SER A 160 -2.65 7.44 -21.17
CA SER A 160 -3.89 6.66 -21.30
C SER A 160 -4.80 6.83 -20.07
N LEU A 161 -4.23 6.84 -18.88
CA LEU A 161 -4.95 7.10 -17.63
C LEU A 161 -5.51 8.54 -17.61
N VAL A 162 -4.71 9.55 -17.96
CA VAL A 162 -5.18 10.94 -18.02
C VAL A 162 -6.33 11.09 -19.03
N SER A 163 -6.24 10.44 -20.19
CA SER A 163 -7.29 10.47 -21.22
C SER A 163 -8.64 9.95 -20.72
N VAL A 164 -8.63 8.88 -19.90
CA VAL A 164 -9.86 8.24 -19.39
C VAL A 164 -10.38 8.89 -18.11
N PHE A 165 -9.49 9.27 -17.20
CA PHE A 165 -9.86 9.69 -15.84
C PHE A 165 -9.84 11.20 -15.63
N GLY A 166 -9.22 11.95 -16.56
CA GLY A 166 -9.02 13.40 -16.50
C GLY A 166 -7.92 13.84 -15.52
N ASP A 167 -7.43 12.92 -14.69
CA ASP A 167 -6.44 13.14 -13.66
C ASP A 167 -5.55 11.90 -13.52
N LEU A 168 -4.24 12.10 -13.42
CA LEU A 168 -3.28 11.00 -13.39
C LEU A 168 -3.37 10.17 -12.11
N ASP A 169 -3.45 10.82 -10.93
CA ASP A 169 -3.52 10.08 -9.67
C ASP A 169 -4.86 9.35 -9.55
N ARG A 170 -5.95 9.90 -10.09
CA ARG A 170 -7.23 9.19 -10.17
C ARG A 170 -7.11 7.86 -10.91
N GLY A 171 -6.46 7.86 -12.08
CA GLY A 171 -6.24 6.65 -12.86
C GLY A 171 -5.29 5.68 -12.17
N ARG A 172 -4.18 6.18 -11.63
CA ARG A 172 -3.24 5.35 -10.84
C ARG A 172 -3.89 4.78 -9.59
N GLU A 173 -4.79 5.51 -8.94
CA GLU A 173 -5.51 5.05 -7.75
C GLU A 173 -6.42 3.86 -8.09
N ILE A 174 -7.08 3.84 -9.26
CA ILE A 174 -7.84 2.65 -9.69
C ILE A 174 -6.92 1.42 -9.86
N VAL A 175 -5.71 1.61 -10.41
CA VAL A 175 -4.68 0.55 -10.51
C VAL A 175 -4.22 0.11 -9.13
N ARG A 176 -3.94 1.05 -8.21
CA ARG A 176 -3.57 0.75 -6.82
C ARG A 176 -4.67 -0.03 -6.11
N GLN A 177 -5.94 0.30 -6.33
CA GLN A 177 -7.08 -0.39 -5.72
C GLN A 177 -7.28 -1.81 -6.25
N ALA A 178 -6.91 -2.07 -7.50
CA ALA A 178 -6.84 -3.42 -8.04
C ALA A 178 -5.77 -4.26 -7.34
N ILE A 179 -4.56 -3.74 -7.17
CA ILE A 179 -3.48 -4.42 -6.43
C ILE A 179 -3.82 -4.55 -4.94
N ALA A 180 -4.49 -3.54 -4.36
CA ALA A 180 -4.93 -3.55 -2.97
C ALA A 180 -5.91 -4.68 -2.66
N SER A 181 -6.62 -5.22 -3.67
CA SER A 181 -7.48 -6.38 -3.48
C SER A 181 -6.70 -7.60 -2.98
N TRP A 182 -5.45 -7.79 -3.40
CA TRP A 182 -4.58 -8.87 -2.91
C TRP A 182 -4.24 -8.72 -1.45
N ARG A 183 -3.73 -7.56 -1.03
CA ARG A 183 -3.41 -7.33 0.40
C ARG A 183 -4.63 -7.37 1.30
N ALA A 184 -5.83 -7.22 0.73
CA ALA A 184 -7.06 -7.34 1.51
C ALA A 184 -7.18 -8.75 2.10
N TRP A 185 -6.57 -9.78 1.52
CA TRP A 185 -6.78 -11.16 1.95
C TRP A 185 -5.50 -11.98 2.07
N VAL A 186 -4.44 -11.53 1.41
CA VAL A 186 -3.17 -12.23 1.26
C VAL A 186 -2.09 -11.43 2.00
N GLY A 187 -1.10 -12.12 2.57
CA GLY A 187 0.04 -11.57 3.30
C GLY A 187 1.04 -10.82 2.42
N VAL A 188 0.57 -9.82 1.68
CA VAL A 188 1.38 -8.97 0.79
C VAL A 188 1.22 -7.52 1.18
N GLU A 189 2.33 -6.81 1.28
CA GLU A 189 2.38 -5.36 1.54
C GLU A 189 2.97 -4.64 0.34
N TYR A 190 2.49 -3.41 0.09
CA TYR A 190 2.89 -2.64 -1.07
C TYR A 190 3.26 -1.22 -0.67
N THR A 191 4.43 -0.76 -1.12
CA THR A 191 4.86 0.64 -0.97
C THR A 191 5.28 1.21 -2.31
N GLU A 192 4.63 2.31 -2.74
CA GLU A 192 5.04 3.00 -3.96
C GLU A 192 6.38 3.69 -3.76
N VAL A 193 7.31 3.48 -4.68
CA VAL A 193 8.63 4.13 -4.71
C VAL A 193 8.81 4.92 -6.01
N ALA A 194 9.86 5.74 -6.08
CA ALA A 194 10.23 6.36 -7.35
C ALA A 194 10.62 5.30 -8.39
N ASP A 195 10.43 5.63 -9.66
CA ASP A 195 10.92 4.82 -10.77
C ASP A 195 12.18 5.49 -11.37
N ASN A 196 13.15 4.69 -11.78
CA ASN A 196 14.38 5.18 -12.39
C ASN A 196 14.26 5.35 -13.91
N ASN A 197 13.10 5.03 -14.49
CA ASN A 197 12.80 5.10 -15.92
C ASN A 197 13.78 4.29 -16.79
N SER A 198 14.39 3.23 -16.23
CA SER A 198 15.13 2.26 -17.04
C SER A 198 14.17 1.46 -17.91
N ALA A 199 14.65 0.95 -19.04
CA ALA A 199 13.86 0.04 -19.87
C ALA A 199 13.32 -1.14 -19.03
N MET A 200 12.17 -1.71 -19.41
CA MET A 200 11.64 -2.92 -18.78
C MET A 200 12.70 -4.02 -18.84
N ASP A 201 12.88 -4.73 -17.73
CA ASP A 201 13.88 -5.78 -17.56
C ASP A 201 13.26 -7.01 -16.88
N GLN A 202 14.07 -8.03 -16.63
CA GLN A 202 13.66 -9.23 -15.91
C GLN A 202 14.41 -9.36 -14.57
N LEU A 203 14.77 -8.23 -13.94
CA LEU A 203 15.53 -8.25 -12.69
C LEU A 203 14.67 -8.79 -11.56
N THR A 204 15.19 -9.78 -10.84
CA THR A 204 14.52 -10.43 -9.70
C THR A 204 15.06 -9.97 -8.35
N THR A 205 15.99 -9.01 -8.35
CA THR A 205 16.60 -8.44 -7.14
C THR A 205 16.15 -7.01 -6.94
N ARG A 206 15.63 -6.71 -5.75
CA ARG A 206 15.21 -5.37 -5.34
C ARG A 206 16.24 -4.31 -5.68
N GLN A 207 15.76 -3.19 -6.22
CA GLN A 207 16.54 -1.99 -6.49
C GLN A 207 16.02 -0.84 -5.63
N ALA A 208 16.91 0.03 -5.13
CA ALA A 208 16.48 1.17 -4.32
C ALA A 208 15.79 2.29 -5.15
N ALA A 209 16.05 2.33 -6.46
CA ALA A 209 15.62 3.42 -7.35
C ALA A 209 14.37 3.12 -8.19
N ARG A 210 13.78 1.92 -8.06
CA ARG A 210 12.55 1.47 -8.76
C ARG A 210 11.81 0.45 -7.91
N GLY A 211 10.53 0.23 -8.19
CA GLY A 211 9.75 -0.83 -7.54
C GLY A 211 10.26 -2.22 -7.90
N ASP A 212 9.97 -3.19 -7.02
CA ASP A 212 10.10 -4.63 -7.33
C ASP A 212 9.08 -5.04 -8.41
N ILE A 213 7.95 -4.35 -8.47
CA ILE A 213 6.90 -4.49 -9.49
C ILE A 213 6.71 -3.15 -10.19
N ARG A 214 6.91 -3.09 -11.50
CA ARG A 214 6.63 -1.88 -12.27
C ARG A 214 5.45 -2.06 -13.18
N ILE A 215 4.64 -1.01 -13.26
CA ILE A 215 3.38 -1.04 -13.99
C ILE A 215 3.44 -0.02 -15.10
N GLY A 216 3.67 -0.50 -16.33
CA GLY A 216 3.66 0.33 -17.53
C GLY A 216 2.66 -0.20 -18.56
N GLY A 217 2.61 0.46 -19.72
CA GLY A 217 1.68 0.09 -20.78
C GLY A 217 2.16 0.49 -22.16
N VAL A 218 1.90 -0.38 -23.14
CA VAL A 218 2.29 -0.21 -24.54
C VAL A 218 1.06 -0.50 -25.41
N ALA A 219 0.95 0.20 -26.54
CA ALA A 219 -0.07 -0.10 -27.52
C ALA A 219 0.27 -1.42 -28.23
N LEU A 220 -0.43 -2.50 -27.88
CA LEU A 220 -0.33 -3.79 -28.56
C LEU A 220 -1.46 -3.92 -29.58
N THR A 221 -1.28 -4.79 -30.59
CA THR A 221 -2.23 -4.95 -31.69
C THR A 221 -3.62 -5.39 -31.21
N THR A 222 -4.65 -4.63 -31.54
CA THR A 222 -6.06 -4.97 -31.32
C THR A 222 -6.46 -6.08 -32.30
N GLY A 223 -6.55 -7.32 -31.83
CA GLY A 223 -6.88 -8.48 -32.66
C GLY A 223 -6.52 -9.82 -32.03
N ALA A 224 -5.55 -9.83 -31.11
CA ALA A 224 -5.14 -11.03 -30.37
C ALA A 224 -5.93 -11.26 -29.06
N GLY A 225 -6.77 -10.30 -28.63
CA GLY A 225 -7.54 -10.40 -27.37
C GLY A 225 -6.70 -10.21 -26.10
N ILE A 226 -5.49 -9.66 -26.20
CA ILE A 226 -4.58 -9.48 -25.07
C ILE A 226 -4.82 -8.12 -24.40
N LEU A 227 -5.32 -8.15 -23.16
CA LEU A 227 -5.60 -6.95 -22.37
C LEU A 227 -4.37 -6.44 -21.64
N ALA A 228 -3.52 -7.37 -21.18
CA ALA A 228 -2.27 -7.10 -20.49
C ALA A 228 -1.45 -8.41 -20.41
N TYR A 229 -0.25 -8.33 -19.85
CA TYR A 229 0.52 -9.47 -19.36
C TYR A 229 1.40 -9.05 -18.19
N ASN A 230 1.79 -9.99 -17.35
CA ASN A 230 2.74 -9.78 -16.25
C ASN A 230 3.89 -10.79 -16.28
N ALA A 231 5.07 -10.35 -15.86
CA ALA A 231 6.16 -11.26 -15.55
C ALA A 231 5.94 -11.94 -14.18
N TYR A 232 6.38 -13.18 -14.04
CA TYR A 232 6.37 -13.88 -12.76
C TYR A 232 7.47 -13.34 -11.83
N PRO A 233 7.47 -13.68 -10.52
CA PRO A 233 8.61 -13.40 -9.64
C PRO A 233 9.92 -13.94 -10.23
N LEU A 234 9.91 -15.23 -10.56
CA LEU A 234 10.95 -15.92 -11.34
C LEU A 234 10.26 -16.93 -12.24
N GLY A 235 10.26 -16.66 -13.55
CA GLY A 235 9.60 -17.48 -14.55
C GLY A 235 10.28 -18.83 -14.74
N SER A 236 9.50 -19.90 -14.82
CA SER A 236 10.01 -21.23 -15.19
C SER A 236 9.86 -21.50 -16.69
N GLY A 237 10.96 -21.90 -17.35
CA GLY A 237 10.99 -22.28 -18.77
C GLY A 237 11.40 -21.16 -19.75
N THR A 238 11.58 -21.53 -21.02
CA THR A 238 12.25 -20.70 -22.06
C THR A 238 11.41 -19.54 -22.61
N GLY A 239 10.15 -19.37 -22.17
CA GLY A 239 9.25 -18.28 -22.59
C GLY A 239 8.55 -17.58 -21.42
N SER A 240 8.93 -17.90 -20.18
CA SER A 240 8.35 -17.28 -18.99
C SER A 240 9.17 -16.05 -18.59
N LEU A 241 8.50 -14.92 -18.42
CA LEU A 241 9.14 -13.67 -18.02
C LEU A 241 9.34 -13.64 -16.50
N SER A 242 10.44 -13.05 -16.06
CA SER A 242 10.75 -12.85 -14.63
C SER A 242 10.77 -11.38 -14.25
N GLY A 243 10.78 -11.09 -12.95
CA GLY A 243 10.95 -9.73 -12.41
C GLY A 243 9.67 -9.01 -12.04
N GLY A 244 8.49 -9.62 -12.16
CA GLY A 244 7.23 -9.08 -11.62
C GLY A 244 6.61 -7.89 -12.38
N ASP A 245 7.27 -7.32 -13.38
CA ASP A 245 6.79 -6.15 -14.13
C ASP A 245 5.54 -6.45 -14.99
N MET A 246 4.64 -5.47 -15.09
CA MET A 246 3.37 -5.52 -15.80
C MET A 246 3.39 -4.68 -17.10
N VAL A 247 2.72 -5.18 -18.13
CA VAL A 247 2.43 -4.45 -19.36
C VAL A 247 0.93 -4.43 -19.61
N ILE A 248 0.31 -3.26 -19.47
CA ILE A 248 -1.09 -3.03 -19.82
C ILE A 248 -1.19 -2.65 -21.29
N ASN A 249 -2.11 -3.27 -22.04
CA ASN A 249 -2.33 -2.91 -23.43
C ASN A 249 -3.09 -1.59 -23.54
N THR A 250 -2.40 -0.51 -23.90
CA THR A 250 -3.01 0.83 -23.92
C THR A 250 -4.05 1.00 -25.02
N SER A 251 -4.04 0.13 -26.06
CA SER A 251 -5.07 0.09 -27.10
C SER A 251 -6.47 -0.30 -26.60
N TYR A 252 -6.59 -0.86 -25.38
CA TYR A 252 -7.86 -1.29 -24.79
C TYR A 252 -8.42 -0.31 -23.74
N PHE A 253 -7.88 0.90 -23.59
CA PHE A 253 -8.55 2.00 -22.88
C PHE A 253 -9.74 2.55 -23.67
N LEU A 254 -10.69 1.66 -23.97
CA LEU A 254 -11.92 1.90 -24.70
C LEU A 254 -13.12 1.68 -23.75
N PRO A 255 -14.26 2.36 -23.95
CA PRO A 255 -15.43 2.24 -23.06
C PRO A 255 -15.99 0.83 -22.89
N ALA A 256 -15.76 -0.06 -23.85
CA ALA A 256 -16.17 -1.47 -23.78
C ALA A 256 -15.24 -2.35 -22.93
N TYR A 257 -14.05 -1.85 -22.56
CA TYR A 257 -12.98 -2.60 -21.91
C TYR A 257 -12.41 -1.82 -20.71
N LEU A 258 -11.13 -1.44 -20.74
CA LEU A 258 -10.45 -0.84 -19.59
C LEU A 258 -10.99 0.55 -19.21
N ALA A 259 -11.67 1.25 -20.11
CA ALA A 259 -12.35 2.52 -19.80
C ALA A 259 -13.85 2.35 -19.46
N SER A 260 -14.32 1.11 -19.29
CA SER A 260 -15.71 0.86 -18.90
C SER A 260 -15.98 1.39 -17.49
N VAL A 261 -16.93 2.32 -17.35
CA VAL A 261 -17.23 2.98 -16.06
C VAL A 261 -18.03 2.11 -15.09
N GLY A 262 -18.55 0.96 -15.54
CA GLY A 262 -19.43 0.12 -14.75
C GLY A 262 -18.75 -0.43 -13.49
N ASN A 263 -19.43 -0.31 -12.34
CA ASN A 263 -18.97 -0.79 -11.03
C ASN A 263 -17.54 -0.32 -10.71
N ASP A 264 -17.29 0.99 -10.77
CA ASP A 264 -16.00 1.61 -10.48
C ASP A 264 -14.86 1.04 -11.31
N TYR A 265 -15.02 1.02 -12.65
CA TYR A 265 -13.99 0.54 -13.58
C TYR A 265 -13.57 -0.92 -13.34
N ARG A 266 -14.54 -1.77 -12.98
CA ARG A 266 -14.30 -3.18 -12.62
C ARG A 266 -13.50 -3.95 -13.67
N TYR A 267 -13.69 -3.66 -14.96
CA TYR A 267 -12.96 -4.37 -16.02
C TYR A 267 -11.45 -4.10 -15.96
N LEU A 268 -11.05 -2.84 -15.77
CA LEU A 268 -9.64 -2.47 -15.53
C LEU A 268 -9.14 -3.07 -14.22
N ARG A 269 -9.93 -2.96 -13.14
CA ARG A 269 -9.51 -3.50 -11.83
C ARG A 269 -9.30 -5.01 -11.87
N ASN A 270 -10.20 -5.77 -12.51
CA ASN A 270 -10.04 -7.21 -12.66
C ASN A 270 -8.83 -7.54 -13.53
N THR A 271 -8.61 -6.80 -14.63
CA THR A 271 -7.43 -7.00 -15.50
C THR A 271 -6.15 -6.80 -14.71
N VAL A 272 -5.99 -5.67 -14.02
CA VAL A 272 -4.78 -5.38 -13.23
C VAL A 272 -4.61 -6.39 -12.10
N ALA A 273 -5.67 -6.75 -11.38
CA ALA A 273 -5.58 -7.71 -10.29
C ALA A 273 -5.23 -9.12 -10.79
N HIS A 274 -5.76 -9.55 -11.95
CA HIS A 274 -5.44 -10.81 -12.61
C HIS A 274 -3.95 -10.86 -12.98
N GLU A 275 -3.46 -9.85 -13.70
CA GLU A 275 -2.06 -9.79 -14.10
C GLU A 275 -1.12 -9.75 -12.89
N HIS A 276 -1.52 -8.99 -11.86
CA HIS A 276 -0.76 -8.96 -10.62
C HIS A 276 -0.72 -10.33 -9.93
N GLY A 277 -1.74 -11.18 -10.12
CA GLY A 277 -1.72 -12.58 -9.69
C GLY A 277 -0.57 -13.38 -10.31
N HIS A 278 -0.26 -13.17 -11.59
CA HIS A 278 0.95 -13.71 -12.22
C HIS A 278 2.22 -13.13 -11.59
N GLY A 279 2.24 -11.82 -11.32
CA GLY A 279 3.32 -11.14 -10.57
C GLY A 279 3.53 -11.68 -9.15
N LEU A 280 2.53 -12.37 -8.59
CA LEU A 280 2.56 -13.08 -7.31
C LEU A 280 2.83 -14.59 -7.46
N GLY A 281 3.05 -15.08 -8.69
CA GLY A 281 3.41 -16.47 -8.96
C GLY A 281 2.22 -17.39 -9.20
N LEU A 282 1.00 -16.89 -9.43
CA LEU A 282 -0.15 -17.70 -9.80
C LEU A 282 -0.19 -17.90 -11.32
N ARG A 283 -0.55 -19.09 -11.78
CA ARG A 283 -0.81 -19.38 -13.19
C ARG A 283 -2.31 -19.31 -13.49
N HIS A 284 -2.63 -19.35 -14.77
CA HIS A 284 -4.01 -19.52 -15.20
C HIS A 284 -4.62 -20.83 -14.74
N VAL A 285 -5.92 -20.77 -14.47
CA VAL A 285 -6.77 -21.91 -14.16
C VAL A 285 -7.91 -22.02 -15.17
N VAL A 286 -8.39 -23.24 -15.43
CA VAL A 286 -9.57 -23.50 -16.28
C VAL A 286 -10.54 -24.45 -15.57
N PRO A 287 -11.83 -24.58 -15.96
CA PRO A 287 -12.50 -24.01 -17.14
C PRO A 287 -12.63 -22.48 -17.07
N CYS A 288 -12.82 -21.84 -18.23
CA CYS A 288 -13.23 -20.44 -18.31
C CYS A 288 -14.75 -20.31 -18.15
N ASP A 289 -15.24 -20.39 -16.92
CA ASP A 289 -16.65 -20.22 -16.59
C ASP A 289 -16.95 -18.90 -15.86
N LEU A 290 -15.94 -18.02 -15.81
CA LEU A 290 -15.94 -16.72 -15.15
C LEU A 290 -16.24 -16.81 -13.66
N THR A 291 -15.67 -17.81 -12.97
CA THR A 291 -15.84 -18.00 -11.53
C THR A 291 -14.60 -17.64 -10.72
N LYS A 292 -13.44 -17.47 -11.37
CA LYS A 292 -12.15 -17.16 -10.74
C LYS A 292 -11.46 -16.01 -11.47
N LEU A 293 -10.73 -15.18 -10.73
CA LEU A 293 -10.00 -14.07 -11.33
C LEU A 293 -8.88 -14.56 -12.24
N MET A 294 -8.15 -15.61 -11.82
CA MET A 294 -7.02 -16.19 -12.57
C MET A 294 -7.44 -17.08 -13.75
N GLU A 295 -8.70 -17.06 -14.16
CA GLU A 295 -9.07 -17.62 -15.46
C GLU A 295 -8.51 -16.75 -16.59
N PRO A 296 -8.07 -17.33 -17.71
CA PRO A 296 -7.43 -16.58 -18.80
C PRO A 296 -8.40 -15.65 -19.56
N GLN A 297 -9.68 -15.69 -19.23
CA GLN A 297 -10.68 -14.74 -19.71
C GLN A 297 -11.03 -13.75 -18.62
N VAL A 298 -10.50 -12.53 -18.72
CA VAL A 298 -10.89 -11.44 -17.83
C VAL A 298 -12.23 -10.87 -18.29
N GLY A 299 -13.20 -10.85 -17.39
CA GLY A 299 -14.53 -10.31 -17.63
C GLY A 299 -15.04 -9.45 -16.48
N GLY A 300 -16.18 -8.80 -16.73
CA GLY A 300 -16.90 -8.03 -15.72
C GLY A 300 -17.92 -8.82 -14.91
N ALA A 301 -17.99 -10.15 -15.02
CA ALA A 301 -19.01 -10.95 -14.32
C ALA A 301 -18.72 -11.07 -12.81
N ILE A 302 -17.45 -11.27 -12.46
CA ILE A 302 -16.94 -11.33 -11.08
C ILE A 302 -16.32 -10.00 -10.66
N GLY A 303 -16.23 -9.74 -9.36
CA GLY A 303 -15.59 -8.56 -8.81
C GLY A 303 -14.36 -8.93 -7.98
N GLY A 304 -13.17 -8.59 -8.48
CA GLY A 304 -11.91 -8.85 -7.78
C GLY A 304 -11.64 -10.33 -7.54
N LEU A 305 -10.86 -10.61 -6.50
CA LEU A 305 -10.43 -11.96 -6.12
C LEU A 305 -11.60 -12.84 -5.68
N GLN A 306 -11.60 -14.07 -6.18
CA GLN A 306 -12.53 -15.12 -5.80
C GLN A 306 -11.84 -16.13 -4.88
N HIS A 307 -12.60 -17.13 -4.44
CA HIS A 307 -12.15 -18.07 -3.43
C HIS A 307 -10.86 -18.81 -3.83
N ASP A 308 -10.75 -19.29 -5.07
CA ASP A 308 -9.55 -19.99 -5.56
C ASP A 308 -8.32 -19.06 -5.61
N ASP A 309 -8.51 -17.82 -6.06
CA ASP A 309 -7.43 -16.83 -6.16
C ASP A 309 -6.87 -16.47 -4.78
N ILE A 310 -7.76 -16.28 -3.78
CA ILE A 310 -7.38 -16.01 -2.39
C ILE A 310 -6.62 -17.20 -1.83
N ARG A 311 -7.10 -18.44 -2.03
CA ARG A 311 -6.38 -19.64 -1.55
C ARG A 311 -5.01 -19.79 -2.19
N GLY A 312 -4.90 -19.55 -3.50
CA GLY A 312 -3.62 -19.58 -4.21
C GLY A 312 -2.63 -18.52 -3.68
N GLY A 313 -3.12 -17.30 -3.44
CA GLY A 313 -2.32 -16.25 -2.81
C GLY A 313 -1.89 -16.61 -1.38
N GLN A 314 -2.81 -17.08 -0.54
CA GLN A 314 -2.51 -17.47 0.84
C GLN A 314 -1.58 -18.67 0.93
N ARG A 315 -1.61 -19.57 -0.06
CA ARG A 315 -0.64 -20.66 -0.15
C ARG A 315 0.80 -20.13 -0.24
N ASN A 316 1.04 -19.07 -1.02
CA ASN A 316 2.37 -18.46 -1.13
C ASN A 316 2.70 -17.54 0.03
N TYR A 317 1.75 -16.66 0.40
CA TYR A 317 2.06 -15.50 1.23
C TYR A 317 1.40 -15.52 2.62
N GLY A 318 0.55 -16.52 2.89
CA GLY A 318 -0.31 -16.58 4.07
C GLY A 318 -1.46 -15.59 3.96
N ASP A 319 -2.31 -15.55 4.98
CA ASP A 319 -3.38 -14.57 5.08
C ASP A 319 -2.85 -13.18 5.52
N PHE A 320 -3.78 -12.24 5.73
CA PHE A 320 -3.46 -10.88 6.17
C PHE A 320 -2.67 -10.81 7.50
N TYR A 321 -2.82 -11.79 8.39
CA TYR A 321 -2.12 -11.89 9.67
C TYR A 321 -0.89 -12.80 9.63
N SER A 322 -0.51 -13.29 8.45
CA SER A 322 0.67 -14.12 8.21
C SER A 322 1.87 -13.67 9.05
N GLY A 323 2.39 -14.62 9.85
CA GLY A 323 3.39 -14.42 10.90
C GLY A 323 2.87 -14.75 12.31
N ASN A 324 1.56 -14.87 12.48
CA ASN A 324 0.88 -15.16 13.75
C ASN A 324 0.88 -16.63 14.17
N GLN A 325 1.97 -17.35 13.93
CA GLN A 325 2.01 -18.82 13.99
C GLN A 325 2.42 -19.37 15.36
N SER A 326 2.56 -18.51 16.37
CA SER A 326 2.95 -18.93 17.70
C SER A 326 2.37 -18.01 18.76
N SER A 327 2.31 -18.52 19.99
CA SER A 327 1.93 -17.71 21.13
C SER A 327 2.89 -16.56 21.49
N ALA A 328 4.12 -16.57 20.93
CA ALA A 328 5.08 -15.49 21.07
C ALA A 328 4.86 -14.37 20.03
N THR A 329 4.18 -14.67 18.93
CA THR A 329 3.91 -13.74 17.83
C THR A 329 2.42 -13.61 17.49
N PRO A 330 1.49 -13.57 18.47
CA PRO A 330 0.06 -13.56 18.16
C PRO A 330 -0.36 -12.25 17.47
N ALA A 331 -1.36 -12.34 16.59
CA ALA A 331 -2.03 -11.17 16.06
C ALA A 331 -2.83 -10.47 17.17
N VAL A 332 -2.58 -9.17 17.36
CA VAL A 332 -3.19 -8.37 18.44
C VAL A 332 -4.54 -7.83 17.99
N LEU A 333 -5.60 -8.24 18.67
CA LEU A 333 -6.99 -7.81 18.43
C LEU A 333 -7.41 -6.60 19.30
N GLY A 334 -6.62 -6.27 20.31
CA GLY A 334 -6.84 -5.13 21.19
C GLY A 334 -7.76 -5.40 22.39
N GLU A 335 -8.27 -4.33 22.98
CA GLU A 335 -9.23 -4.35 24.10
C GLU A 335 -10.66 -4.34 23.56
N LEU A 336 -11.50 -5.27 24.04
CA LEU A 336 -12.82 -5.53 23.43
C LEU A 336 -14.02 -5.25 24.35
N SER A 337 -13.83 -4.71 25.56
CA SER A 337 -14.91 -4.56 26.55
C SER A 337 -15.20 -3.11 27.00
N LEU A 338 -14.26 -2.19 26.77
CA LEU A 338 -14.33 -0.79 27.17
C LEU A 338 -14.07 0.15 25.97
N PRO A 339 -14.61 1.38 25.96
CA PRO A 339 -15.64 1.90 26.88
C PRO A 339 -17.00 1.18 26.74
N GLY A 340 -17.19 0.42 25.67
CA GLY A 340 -18.30 -0.52 25.48
C GLY A 340 -17.81 -1.81 24.81
N PRO A 341 -18.66 -2.87 24.77
CA PRO A 341 -18.30 -4.12 24.13
C PRO A 341 -18.10 -3.94 22.62
N ARG A 342 -17.03 -4.52 22.10
CA ARG A 342 -16.65 -4.48 20.69
C ARG A 342 -16.43 -5.90 20.19
N SER A 343 -17.17 -6.31 19.17
CA SER A 343 -16.99 -7.62 18.54
C SER A 343 -16.18 -7.50 17.24
N LEU A 344 -15.53 -8.59 16.85
CA LEU A 344 -14.68 -8.64 15.66
C LEU A 344 -15.05 -9.85 14.80
N LEU A 345 -15.15 -9.64 13.50
CA LEU A 345 -15.25 -10.71 12.51
C LEU A 345 -14.08 -10.57 11.53
N LEU A 346 -13.07 -11.41 11.71
CA LEU A 346 -11.93 -11.49 10.82
C LEU A 346 -12.25 -12.51 9.73
N ARG A 347 -12.22 -12.08 8.47
CA ARG A 347 -12.65 -12.91 7.36
C ARG A 347 -11.52 -13.41 6.48
N ASN A 348 -11.73 -14.57 5.86
CA ASN A 348 -10.78 -15.20 4.93
C ASN A 348 -9.37 -15.34 5.54
N LEU A 349 -9.28 -15.80 6.79
CA LEU A 349 -8.04 -16.26 7.39
C LEU A 349 -7.69 -17.64 6.85
N SER A 350 -6.49 -18.15 7.12
CA SER A 350 -6.11 -19.49 6.64
C SER A 350 -5.06 -20.20 7.46
N THR A 351 -5.26 -21.49 7.65
CA THR A 351 -4.21 -22.43 8.06
C THR A 351 -3.67 -23.17 6.84
N ASN A 352 -2.35 -23.38 6.78
CA ASN A 352 -1.66 -24.05 5.68
C ASN A 352 -1.38 -25.56 5.95
N GLY A 353 -2.25 -26.22 6.71
CA GLY A 353 -2.18 -27.66 6.98
C GLY A 353 -1.14 -28.09 8.02
N SER A 354 -1.42 -29.14 8.80
CA SER A 354 -0.52 -29.65 9.87
C SER A 354 0.84 -30.18 9.42
N GLY A 355 1.00 -30.46 8.12
CA GLY A 355 2.26 -30.85 7.48
C GLY A 355 2.80 -29.81 6.49
N GLY A 356 2.24 -28.59 6.49
CA GLY A 356 2.68 -27.51 5.61
C GLY A 356 4.05 -26.93 5.99
N PRO A 357 4.74 -26.28 5.04
CA PRO A 357 6.01 -25.62 5.33
C PRO A 357 5.83 -24.46 6.33
N ASN A 358 6.92 -24.14 7.04
CA ASN A 358 7.06 -23.00 7.96
C ASN A 358 6.19 -22.98 9.22
N GLY A 359 5.41 -24.02 9.55
CA GLY A 359 4.63 -24.04 10.80
C GLY A 359 3.32 -23.26 10.75
N THR A 360 2.84 -22.94 9.54
CA THR A 360 1.62 -22.20 9.24
C THR A 360 0.32 -23.01 9.45
N ALA A 361 0.39 -24.13 10.18
CA ALA A 361 -0.73 -24.99 10.51
C ALA A 361 -1.67 -24.40 11.57
N GLU A 362 -1.25 -23.30 12.20
CA GLU A 362 -1.94 -22.68 13.31
C GLU A 362 -1.78 -21.16 13.29
N ASP A 363 -2.81 -20.52 13.81
CA ASP A 363 -2.92 -19.08 13.96
C ASP A 363 -3.20 -18.74 15.41
N TRP A 364 -2.50 -17.72 15.90
CA TRP A 364 -2.59 -17.22 17.26
C TRP A 364 -3.07 -15.78 17.24
N PHE A 365 -4.06 -15.49 18.08
CA PHE A 365 -4.57 -14.15 18.30
C PHE A 365 -4.57 -13.84 19.79
N VAL A 366 -4.47 -12.56 20.14
CA VAL A 366 -4.55 -12.10 21.52
C VAL A 366 -5.53 -10.94 21.65
N PHE A 367 -6.40 -11.00 22.64
CA PHE A 367 -7.30 -9.91 23.00
C PHE A 367 -7.30 -9.68 24.51
N THR A 368 -7.79 -8.51 24.91
CA THR A 368 -7.92 -8.13 26.32
C THR A 368 -9.34 -7.71 26.66
N LEU A 369 -9.72 -7.94 27.90
CA LEU A 369 -10.96 -7.45 28.50
C LEU A 369 -10.60 -6.61 29.72
N GLY A 370 -10.96 -5.32 29.71
CA GLY A 370 -10.90 -4.44 30.89
C GLY A 370 -12.04 -4.66 31.89
N SER A 371 -13.09 -5.38 31.52
CA SER A 371 -14.22 -5.73 32.39
C SER A 371 -14.74 -7.14 32.08
N ALA A 372 -15.37 -7.79 33.06
CA ALA A 372 -15.96 -9.11 32.82
C ALA A 372 -17.11 -9.01 31.80
N ARG A 373 -17.08 -9.85 30.77
CA ARG A 373 -18.07 -9.84 29.67
C ARG A 373 -18.41 -11.25 29.23
N SER A 374 -19.56 -11.41 28.57
CA SER A 374 -19.82 -12.66 27.88
C SER A 374 -19.04 -12.75 26.57
N VAL A 375 -18.45 -13.92 26.31
CA VAL A 375 -17.58 -14.15 25.15
C VAL A 375 -18.00 -15.43 24.44
N THR A 376 -18.31 -15.29 23.15
CA THR A 376 -18.47 -16.41 22.23
C THR A 376 -17.42 -16.28 21.13
N ILE A 377 -16.66 -17.36 20.90
CA ILE A 377 -15.65 -17.43 19.86
C ILE A 377 -16.07 -18.52 18.89
N THR A 378 -16.20 -18.17 17.62
CA THR A 378 -16.58 -19.10 16.56
C THR A 378 -15.56 -19.05 15.44
N VAL A 379 -15.10 -20.22 15.01
CA VAL A 379 -14.28 -20.39 13.81
C VAL A 379 -15.13 -21.13 12.79
N THR A 380 -15.41 -20.48 11.67
CA THR A 380 -16.25 -21.03 10.60
C THR A 380 -15.37 -21.34 9.39
N PRO A 381 -15.19 -22.61 9.00
CA PRO A 381 -14.53 -22.96 7.74
C PRO A 381 -15.20 -22.26 6.56
N ILE A 382 -14.39 -21.73 5.64
CA ILE A 382 -14.85 -21.16 4.37
C ILE A 382 -14.39 -22.06 3.26
N GLY A 383 -15.32 -22.43 2.38
CA GLY A 383 -14.99 -23.06 1.13
C GLY A 383 -16.22 -23.37 0.30
N SER A 384 -15.95 -23.84 -0.91
CA SER A 384 -16.93 -24.33 -1.87
C SER A 384 -16.38 -25.55 -2.61
N THR A 385 -17.29 -26.25 -3.31
CA THR A 385 -16.90 -27.21 -4.33
C THR A 385 -16.75 -26.48 -5.66
N TYR A 386 -15.58 -26.61 -6.29
CA TYR A 386 -15.31 -26.00 -7.60
C TYR A 386 -14.34 -26.84 -8.41
N THR A 387 -14.38 -26.67 -9.74
CA THR A 387 -13.46 -27.35 -10.66
C THR A 387 -12.27 -26.47 -10.99
N THR A 388 -11.11 -27.10 -11.15
CA THR A 388 -9.89 -26.44 -11.61
C THR A 388 -9.00 -27.40 -12.40
N ALA A 389 -8.24 -26.86 -13.34
CA ALA A 389 -7.26 -27.57 -14.17
C ALA A 389 -6.19 -26.59 -14.64
N PRO A 390 -4.98 -27.09 -15.00
CA PRO A 390 -3.96 -26.24 -15.58
C PRO A 390 -4.38 -25.84 -16.99
N GLN A 391 -4.23 -24.57 -17.33
CA GLN A 391 -4.39 -24.10 -18.70
C GLN A 391 -3.29 -24.70 -19.60
N THR A 392 -3.66 -25.11 -20.81
CA THR A 392 -2.71 -25.47 -21.89
C THR A 392 -2.69 -24.39 -22.98
N SER A 393 -3.85 -23.87 -23.36
CA SER A 393 -3.98 -22.76 -24.31
C SER A 393 -5.39 -22.18 -24.28
N GLY A 394 -5.54 -20.85 -24.25
CA GLY A 394 -6.85 -20.22 -24.25
C GLY A 394 -7.71 -20.75 -23.10
N CYS A 395 -8.92 -21.25 -23.39
CA CYS A 395 -9.78 -21.87 -22.37
C CYS A 395 -9.69 -23.39 -22.30
N SER A 396 -8.69 -23.98 -22.95
CA SER A 396 -8.40 -25.40 -22.90
C SER A 396 -7.34 -25.69 -21.84
N GLY A 397 -7.44 -26.86 -21.20
CA GLY A 397 -6.50 -27.29 -20.19
C GLY A 397 -6.47 -28.80 -20.00
N GLY A 398 -5.81 -29.23 -18.92
CA GLY A 398 -5.81 -30.61 -18.47
C GLY A 398 -7.19 -31.09 -17.99
N SER A 399 -7.24 -32.34 -17.53
CA SER A 399 -8.44 -32.89 -16.90
C SER A 399 -8.80 -32.09 -15.66
N THR A 400 -10.03 -31.60 -15.57
CA THR A 400 -10.53 -30.85 -14.42
C THR A 400 -10.63 -31.76 -13.20
N ALA A 401 -10.07 -31.31 -12.08
CA ALA A 401 -10.29 -31.91 -10.77
C ALA A 401 -11.39 -31.13 -10.04
N GLU A 402 -12.26 -31.83 -9.32
CA GLU A 402 -13.18 -31.22 -8.37
C GLU A 402 -12.48 -31.07 -7.02
N ILE A 403 -12.50 -29.85 -6.47
CA ILE A 403 -11.92 -29.52 -5.18
C ILE A 403 -13.06 -29.17 -4.23
N ASN A 404 -13.16 -29.87 -3.10
CA ASN A 404 -13.96 -29.42 -1.97
C ASN A 404 -13.05 -28.67 -0.98
N SER A 405 -13.02 -27.36 -1.10
CA SER A 405 -12.20 -26.48 -0.26
C SER A 405 -12.78 -26.22 1.13
N LEU A 406 -14.06 -26.55 1.34
CA LEU A 406 -14.73 -26.40 2.64
C LEU A 406 -14.21 -27.42 3.66
N GLU A 407 -13.75 -28.57 3.16
CA GLU A 407 -13.21 -29.69 3.93
C GLU A 407 -11.72 -29.92 3.65
N ALA A 408 -10.97 -28.82 3.40
CA ALA A 408 -9.53 -28.86 3.16
C ALA A 408 -8.72 -29.17 4.42
N GLY A 409 -9.22 -28.70 5.56
CA GLY A 409 -8.73 -28.95 6.90
C GLY A 409 -9.89 -29.06 7.88
N ASN A 410 -9.65 -29.70 9.01
CA ASN A 410 -10.62 -29.75 10.10
C ASN A 410 -10.13 -28.88 11.24
N LEU A 411 -10.80 -27.77 11.49
CA LEU A 411 -10.29 -26.76 12.41
C LEU A 411 -10.52 -27.17 13.86
N LEU A 412 -9.59 -26.75 14.71
CA LEU A 412 -9.67 -26.86 16.16
C LEU A 412 -9.48 -25.47 16.75
N LEU A 413 -10.36 -25.12 17.68
CA LEU A 413 -10.38 -23.82 18.35
C LEU A 413 -10.01 -24.00 19.83
N GLN A 414 -9.05 -23.21 20.33
CA GLN A 414 -8.73 -23.13 21.75
C GLN A 414 -8.82 -21.69 22.26
N LEU A 415 -9.29 -21.54 23.49
CA LEU A 415 -9.08 -20.36 24.31
C LEU A 415 -8.06 -20.67 25.40
N ARG A 416 -7.07 -19.79 25.55
CA ARG A 416 -5.98 -19.91 26.52
C ARG A 416 -5.83 -18.63 27.34
N GLY A 417 -5.41 -18.78 28.58
CA GLY A 417 -5.05 -17.68 29.49
C GLY A 417 -3.55 -17.33 29.43
N PRO A 418 -3.08 -16.46 30.33
CA PRO A 418 -1.65 -16.17 30.49
C PRO A 418 -0.83 -17.45 30.74
N VAL A 419 0.43 -17.48 30.29
CA VAL A 419 1.29 -18.68 30.37
C VAL A 419 0.72 -19.89 29.62
N GLN A 420 -0.17 -19.67 28.66
CA GLN A 420 -0.77 -20.69 27.79
C GLN A 420 -1.63 -21.75 28.48
N THR A 421 -2.18 -21.45 29.67
CA THR A 421 -3.12 -22.33 30.35
C THR A 421 -4.38 -22.51 29.50
N LEU A 422 -4.72 -23.76 29.15
CA LEU A 422 -5.94 -24.06 28.39
C LEU A 422 -7.17 -23.74 29.25
N ILE A 423 -8.06 -22.88 28.73
CA ILE A 423 -9.34 -22.53 29.37
C ILE A 423 -10.46 -23.36 28.75
N ALA A 424 -10.51 -23.42 27.43
CA ALA A 424 -11.49 -24.21 26.70
C ALA A 424 -10.96 -24.60 25.31
N GLU A 425 -11.55 -25.65 24.75
CA GLU A 425 -11.27 -26.17 23.42
C GLU A 425 -12.57 -26.66 22.78
N SER A 426 -12.67 -26.53 21.46
CA SER A 426 -13.74 -27.06 20.62
C SER A 426 -13.11 -27.79 19.44
N THR A 427 -13.43 -29.08 19.31
CA THR A 427 -12.92 -30.05 18.30
C THR A 427 -13.99 -31.04 17.85
N ALA A 428 -15.24 -30.79 18.24
CA ALA A 428 -16.29 -31.79 18.09
C ALA A 428 -16.91 -31.75 16.70
N ALA A 429 -16.76 -30.65 15.97
CA ALA A 429 -17.32 -30.48 14.66
C ALA A 429 -16.47 -31.27 13.63
N PRO A 430 -17.11 -31.94 12.65
CA PRO A 430 -16.39 -32.50 11.53
C PRO A 430 -15.87 -31.38 10.60
N ALA A 431 -14.99 -31.76 9.66
CA ALA A 431 -14.51 -30.85 8.63
C ALA A 431 -15.67 -30.13 7.92
N GLY A 432 -15.48 -28.85 7.58
CA GLY A 432 -16.50 -28.01 6.96
C GLY A 432 -17.58 -27.47 7.90
N GLN A 433 -17.56 -27.82 9.19
CA GLN A 433 -18.47 -27.28 10.19
C GLN A 433 -17.75 -26.35 11.17
N ALA A 434 -18.49 -25.39 11.74
CA ALA A 434 -17.92 -24.40 12.63
C ALA A 434 -17.60 -24.98 14.02
N GLU A 435 -16.47 -24.56 14.58
CA GLU A 435 -16.12 -24.79 15.98
C GLU A 435 -16.51 -23.58 16.82
N THR A 436 -17.10 -23.79 18.01
CA THR A 436 -17.56 -22.69 18.86
C THR A 436 -17.27 -22.92 20.34
N ILE A 437 -16.61 -21.95 20.97
CA ILE A 437 -16.46 -21.86 22.42
C ILE A 437 -17.44 -20.80 22.94
N ASN A 438 -18.30 -21.19 23.87
CA ASN A 438 -19.22 -20.29 24.58
C ASN A 438 -19.01 -20.44 26.09
N LEU A 439 -18.40 -19.43 26.72
CA LEU A 439 -17.96 -19.52 28.12
C LEU A 439 -18.89 -18.82 29.12
N GLY A 440 -20.04 -18.31 28.67
CA GLY A 440 -20.79 -17.36 29.49
C GLY A 440 -19.89 -16.15 29.77
N SER A 441 -19.61 -15.83 31.04
CA SER A 441 -18.80 -14.68 31.44
C SER A 441 -17.32 -15.02 31.63
N LEU A 442 -16.46 -14.27 30.94
CA LEU A 442 -15.01 -14.27 31.10
C LEU A 442 -14.59 -13.03 31.90
N ALA A 443 -13.67 -13.18 32.85
CA ALA A 443 -13.19 -12.09 33.69
C ALA A 443 -12.34 -11.07 32.90
N ALA A 444 -12.02 -9.94 33.54
CA ALA A 444 -11.02 -9.03 32.99
C ALA A 444 -9.65 -9.72 32.93
N GLY A 445 -8.92 -9.53 31.83
CA GLY A 445 -7.65 -10.19 31.61
C GLY A 445 -7.20 -10.25 30.14
N THR A 446 -6.11 -10.95 29.90
CA THR A 446 -5.54 -11.22 28.58
C THR A 446 -5.79 -12.66 28.18
N TYR A 447 -6.26 -12.87 26.96
CA TYR A 447 -6.65 -14.17 26.44
C TYR A 447 -6.09 -14.40 25.05
N PHE A 448 -5.74 -15.65 24.77
CA PHE A 448 -5.19 -16.10 23.51
C PHE A 448 -6.15 -17.04 22.83
N ILE A 449 -6.39 -16.81 21.54
CA ILE A 449 -7.11 -17.72 20.66
C ILE A 449 -6.08 -18.47 19.85
N ARG A 450 -6.18 -19.80 19.83
CA ARG A 450 -5.41 -20.63 18.90
C ARG A 450 -6.38 -21.34 17.98
N VAL A 451 -6.23 -21.13 16.69
CA VAL A 451 -6.89 -21.90 15.64
C VAL A 451 -5.83 -22.79 15.01
N ARG A 452 -6.09 -24.09 14.86
CA ARG A 452 -5.16 -24.98 14.15
C ARG A 452 -5.92 -26.00 13.33
N ASP A 453 -5.26 -26.50 12.31
CA ASP A 453 -5.74 -27.66 11.57
C ASP A 453 -5.54 -28.95 12.41
N HIS A 454 -6.57 -29.77 12.53
CA HIS A 454 -6.70 -30.93 13.40
C HIS A 454 -7.47 -32.08 12.74
N GLY A 455 -6.75 -33.03 12.13
CA GLY A 455 -7.34 -34.29 11.69
C GLY A 455 -6.57 -34.97 10.57
N ASN A 456 -7.01 -36.19 10.22
CA ASN A 456 -6.57 -36.86 9.00
C ASN A 456 -7.31 -36.24 7.81
N ASN A 457 -6.94 -35.01 7.46
CA ASN A 457 -7.48 -34.34 6.29
C ASN A 457 -7.23 -35.23 5.08
N GLN A 458 -8.23 -35.37 4.21
CA GLN A 458 -8.08 -36.14 2.99
C GLN A 458 -6.86 -35.60 2.23
N GLN A 459 -5.88 -36.45 1.91
CA GLN A 459 -4.70 -36.05 1.13
C GLN A 459 -5.09 -35.42 -0.23
N THR A 460 -6.32 -35.66 -0.69
CA THR A 460 -6.94 -35.05 -1.87
C THR A 460 -7.55 -33.66 -1.65
N ASN A 461 -7.64 -33.12 -0.41
CA ASN A 461 -8.08 -31.74 -0.10
C ASN A 461 -7.07 -30.87 0.70
N GLN A 462 -5.96 -31.43 1.21
CA GLN A 462 -4.90 -30.73 1.97
C GLN A 462 -4.20 -29.59 1.20
N ILE A 463 -4.31 -28.34 1.67
CA ILE A 463 -3.27 -27.66 2.47
C ILE A 463 -3.63 -26.20 2.80
N VAL A 464 -4.56 -25.51 2.11
CA VAL A 464 -5.09 -24.22 2.61
C VAL A 464 -6.55 -24.37 2.99
N GLN A 465 -6.81 -24.40 4.30
CA GLN A 465 -8.16 -24.28 4.86
C GLN A 465 -8.39 -22.83 5.25
N MET A 466 -9.33 -22.19 4.55
CA MET A 466 -9.76 -20.84 4.90
C MET A 466 -10.81 -20.84 6.01
N TYR A 467 -10.88 -19.78 6.81
CA TYR A 467 -11.89 -19.64 7.84
C TYR A 467 -12.19 -18.18 8.21
N ASP A 468 -13.37 -17.95 8.78
CA ASP A 468 -13.74 -16.71 9.45
C ASP A 468 -13.60 -16.91 10.98
N LEU A 469 -12.98 -15.94 11.67
CA LEU A 469 -12.92 -15.88 13.14
C LEU A 469 -13.85 -14.80 13.67
N LEU A 470 -14.90 -15.21 14.38
CA LEU A 470 -15.79 -14.34 15.11
C LEU A 470 -15.43 -14.34 16.60
N VAL A 471 -15.14 -13.16 17.15
CA VAL A 471 -15.06 -12.92 18.60
C VAL A 471 -16.22 -12.00 18.98
N ARG A 472 -17.29 -12.60 19.52
CA ARG A 472 -18.52 -11.89 19.90
C ARG A 472 -18.48 -11.56 21.39
N ILE A 473 -18.50 -10.26 21.71
CA ILE A 473 -18.50 -9.75 23.09
C ILE A 473 -19.87 -9.20 23.43
N ALA A 474 -20.52 -9.77 24.44
CA ALA A 474 -21.82 -9.32 24.95
C ALA A 474 -22.91 -9.09 23.87
N GLY A 475 -22.85 -9.83 22.76
CA GLY A 475 -23.77 -9.68 21.63
C GLY A 475 -23.58 -8.41 20.79
N ALA A 476 -22.53 -7.61 21.04
CA ALA A 476 -22.28 -6.38 20.28
C ALA A 476 -22.04 -6.68 18.78
N PRO A 477 -22.48 -5.79 17.86
CA PRO A 477 -22.19 -5.91 16.44
C PRO A 477 -20.68 -5.90 16.15
N THR A 478 -20.28 -6.54 15.05
CA THR A 478 -18.89 -6.54 14.58
C THR A 478 -18.57 -5.27 13.81
N ALA A 479 -17.36 -4.75 13.98
CA ALA A 479 -16.90 -3.59 13.23
C ALA A 479 -16.68 -3.92 11.75
N PRO A 480 -16.97 -3.00 10.81
CA PRO A 480 -16.65 -3.20 9.39
C PRO A 480 -15.14 -3.39 9.20
N ARG A 481 -14.70 -3.80 8.02
CA ARG A 481 -13.27 -3.78 7.66
C ARG A 481 -12.97 -2.61 6.72
N ALA A 482 -12.30 -1.60 7.27
CA ALA A 482 -11.70 -0.51 6.51
C ALA A 482 -10.48 -0.98 5.71
N ILE A 483 -10.35 -0.52 4.46
CA ILE A 483 -9.14 -0.63 3.64
C ILE A 483 -8.89 0.70 2.94
N ALA A 484 -7.79 1.36 3.28
CA ALA A 484 -7.46 2.71 2.81
C ALA A 484 -6.83 2.78 1.41
N GLY A 485 -6.56 1.66 0.74
CA GLY A 485 -5.77 1.63 -0.52
C GLY A 485 -4.29 1.41 -0.25
N LEU A 486 -3.36 1.64 -1.17
CA LEU A 486 -1.92 1.32 -0.96
C LEU A 486 -1.12 2.51 -0.41
N ASN A 487 0.04 2.22 0.21
CA ASN A 487 1.05 3.26 0.41
C ASN A 487 1.43 3.80 -0.96
N LYS A 488 1.39 5.12 -1.12
CA LYS A 488 1.44 5.76 -2.43
C LYS A 488 2.36 6.97 -2.48
N ARG A 489 2.69 7.38 -3.71
CA ARG A 489 3.43 8.60 -4.01
C ARG A 489 2.57 9.57 -4.79
N VAL A 490 2.64 10.84 -4.43
CA VAL A 490 1.93 11.93 -5.12
C VAL A 490 2.87 13.13 -5.27
N GLN A 491 2.71 13.87 -6.36
CA GLN A 491 3.44 15.12 -6.53
C GLN A 491 2.82 16.18 -5.60
N ALA A 492 3.66 17.04 -5.02
CA ALA A 492 3.19 18.19 -4.26
C ALA A 492 2.31 19.10 -5.13
N ASP A 493 1.36 19.77 -4.50
CA ASP A 493 0.39 20.68 -5.14
C ASP A 493 -0.47 20.03 -6.24
N SER A 494 -0.50 18.69 -6.29
CA SER A 494 -1.39 17.92 -7.16
C SER A 494 -2.56 17.31 -6.39
N THR A 495 -3.60 16.91 -7.11
CA THR A 495 -4.77 16.25 -6.52
C THR A 495 -4.45 14.79 -6.22
N ALA A 496 -4.42 14.42 -4.94
CA ALA A 496 -4.31 13.03 -4.52
C ALA A 496 -5.70 12.40 -4.33
N TRP A 497 -5.97 11.26 -4.95
CA TRP A 497 -7.27 10.56 -4.91
C TRP A 497 -7.29 9.41 -3.91
N PHE A 498 -8.36 9.28 -3.14
CA PHE A 498 -8.52 8.24 -2.12
C PHE A 498 -9.86 7.50 -2.29
N MET A 499 -9.80 6.17 -2.40
CA MET A 499 -10.96 5.33 -2.75
C MET A 499 -11.21 4.19 -1.74
N GLY A 500 -11.49 4.55 -0.49
CA GLY A 500 -11.79 3.61 0.58
C GLY A 500 -12.98 2.66 0.32
N HIS A 501 -13.95 3.04 -0.51
CA HIS A 501 -15.13 2.22 -0.80
C HIS A 501 -14.83 0.94 -1.60
N ILE A 502 -13.72 0.87 -2.34
CA ILE A 502 -13.49 -0.22 -3.29
C ILE A 502 -13.22 -1.55 -2.60
N ASN A 503 -12.42 -1.55 -1.52
CA ASN A 503 -11.99 -2.78 -0.83
C ASN A 503 -12.49 -2.86 0.63
N SER A 504 -13.14 -1.80 1.14
CA SER A 504 -13.81 -1.83 2.45
C SER A 504 -15.14 -2.59 2.38
N ARG A 505 -15.55 -3.21 3.49
CA ARG A 505 -16.87 -3.85 3.58
C ARG A 505 -17.42 -3.90 5.00
N ALA A 506 -18.74 -3.88 5.11
CA ALA A 506 -19.43 -4.31 6.32
C ALA A 506 -19.19 -5.81 6.54
N THR A 507 -18.97 -6.21 7.77
CA THR A 507 -18.73 -7.62 8.14
C THR A 507 -19.91 -8.21 8.88
N GLU A 508 -20.64 -7.41 9.67
CA GLU A 508 -21.83 -7.87 10.38
C GLU A 508 -22.95 -8.23 9.38
N PRO A 509 -23.58 -9.41 9.50
CA PRO A 509 -24.75 -9.74 8.69
C PRO A 509 -25.85 -8.67 8.77
N GLY A 510 -26.31 -8.21 7.60
CA GLY A 510 -27.32 -7.17 7.49
C GLY A 510 -26.81 -5.73 7.63
N ALA A 511 -25.54 -5.53 8.01
CA ALA A 511 -24.94 -4.20 8.00
C ALA A 511 -24.59 -3.74 6.58
N THR A 512 -24.65 -2.43 6.35
CA THR A 512 -24.37 -1.81 5.06
C THR A 512 -23.40 -0.66 5.21
N LEU A 513 -22.69 -0.34 4.12
CA LEU A 513 -21.88 0.87 3.98
C LEU A 513 -22.53 1.78 2.95
N ASN A 514 -22.51 3.09 3.19
CA ASN A 514 -22.99 4.11 2.25
C ASN A 514 -21.94 5.21 2.08
N ALA A 515 -22.22 6.25 1.28
CA ALA A 515 -21.26 7.32 1.03
C ALA A 515 -20.80 8.05 2.32
N GLY A 516 -21.68 8.17 3.32
CA GLY A 516 -21.38 8.76 4.62
C GLY A 516 -20.62 7.85 5.58
N SER A 517 -20.35 6.60 5.19
CA SER A 517 -19.58 5.65 6.01
C SER A 517 -18.09 5.96 6.08
N TYR A 518 -17.57 6.81 5.19
CA TYR A 518 -16.12 7.01 5.02
C TYR A 518 -15.69 8.37 5.53
N GLU A 519 -14.69 8.39 6.41
CA GLU A 519 -14.10 9.62 6.95
C GLU A 519 -12.58 9.49 6.88
N TRP A 520 -11.90 10.58 6.51
CA TRP A 520 -10.46 10.63 6.31
C TRP A 520 -9.82 11.68 7.21
N ASP A 521 -8.73 11.29 7.82
CA ASP A 521 -7.80 12.11 8.59
C ASP A 521 -6.48 12.11 7.81
N PHE A 522 -6.13 13.23 7.20
CA PHE A 522 -4.96 13.40 6.33
C PHE A 522 -3.76 14.01 7.05
N ASP A 523 -3.98 14.62 8.21
CA ASP A 523 -2.92 15.18 9.03
C ASP A 523 -2.53 14.37 10.27
N ASN A 524 -3.26 13.30 10.51
CA ASN A 524 -3.12 12.36 11.62
C ASN A 524 -3.10 13.08 12.98
N ASP A 525 -3.90 14.14 13.11
CA ASP A 525 -4.13 14.86 14.38
C ASP A 525 -5.24 14.22 15.24
N GLY A 526 -5.97 13.25 14.68
CA GLY A 526 -7.07 12.52 15.32
C GLY A 526 -8.46 13.10 15.03
N LEU A 527 -8.54 14.24 14.34
CA LEU A 527 -9.74 14.80 13.75
C LEU A 527 -9.87 14.32 12.29
N PHE A 528 -11.10 14.11 11.84
CA PHE A 528 -11.35 13.63 10.49
C PHE A 528 -11.71 14.81 9.58
N ASP A 529 -10.77 15.19 8.72
CA ASP A 529 -10.82 16.33 7.82
C ASP A 529 -11.94 16.27 6.77
N LYS A 530 -12.21 15.08 6.23
CA LYS A 530 -13.13 14.91 5.10
C LYS A 530 -13.98 13.66 5.21
N SER A 531 -15.22 13.76 4.74
CA SER A 531 -16.12 12.62 4.55
C SER A 531 -16.25 12.23 3.07
N GLY A 532 -16.53 10.96 2.80
CA GLY A 532 -16.87 10.45 1.48
C GLY A 532 -15.82 9.55 0.85
N SER A 533 -16.25 8.79 -0.16
CA SER A 533 -15.37 8.01 -1.02
C SER A 533 -16.02 7.87 -2.42
N PRO A 534 -15.33 8.23 -3.52
CA PRO A 534 -13.97 8.78 -3.57
C PRO A 534 -13.86 10.17 -2.91
N THR A 535 -12.66 10.52 -2.45
CA THR A 535 -12.33 11.87 -1.94
C THR A 535 -10.94 12.28 -2.41
N THR A 536 -10.58 13.56 -2.22
CA THR A 536 -9.29 14.12 -2.64
C THR A 536 -8.64 14.96 -1.53
N TYR A 537 -7.31 15.05 -1.58
CA TYR A 537 -6.52 15.94 -0.73
C TYR A 537 -5.28 16.45 -1.49
N THR A 538 -4.77 17.62 -1.10
CA THR A 538 -3.59 18.23 -1.71
C THR A 538 -2.52 18.44 -0.65
N TYR A 539 -1.35 17.86 -0.87
CA TYR A 539 -0.19 18.04 0.00
C TYR A 539 0.77 19.05 -0.64
N VAL A 540 1.20 20.05 0.13
CA VAL A 540 1.97 21.20 -0.39
C VAL A 540 3.47 21.13 -0.10
N SER A 541 3.92 20.17 0.69
CA SER A 541 5.31 20.01 1.11
C SER A 541 5.78 18.59 0.89
N ASN A 542 7.06 18.41 0.56
CA ASN A 542 7.65 17.09 0.50
C ASN A 542 7.66 16.43 1.88
N GLY A 543 7.61 15.11 1.88
CA GLY A 543 7.77 14.30 3.08
C GLY A 543 6.82 13.12 3.13
N SER A 544 6.83 12.44 4.26
CA SER A 544 5.92 11.33 4.54
C SER A 544 4.73 11.83 5.37
N TYR A 545 3.55 11.40 4.97
CA TYR A 545 2.26 11.70 5.57
C TYR A 545 1.53 10.40 5.84
N THR A 546 0.67 10.38 6.85
CA THR A 546 -0.24 9.26 7.12
C THR A 546 -1.66 9.70 6.80
N ALA A 547 -2.32 9.02 5.87
CA ALA A 547 -3.75 9.17 5.64
C ALA A 547 -4.48 8.02 6.32
N ARG A 548 -5.36 8.34 7.27
CA ARG A 548 -6.14 7.39 8.05
C ARG A 548 -7.59 7.43 7.59
N LEU A 549 -8.11 6.27 7.20
CA LEU A 549 -9.53 6.07 6.90
C LEU A 549 -10.23 5.52 8.13
N ARG A 550 -11.39 6.08 8.48
CA ARG A 550 -12.40 5.47 9.35
C ARG A 550 -13.59 5.06 8.49
N VAL A 551 -14.06 3.83 8.71
CA VAL A 551 -15.28 3.30 8.10
C VAL A 551 -16.29 2.99 9.19
N THR A 552 -17.48 3.57 9.10
CA THR A 552 -18.60 3.37 10.02
C THR A 552 -19.78 2.73 9.28
N ASP A 553 -20.27 1.60 9.78
CA ASP A 553 -21.40 0.89 9.17
C ASP A 553 -22.78 1.39 9.65
N SER A 554 -23.85 0.81 9.09
CA SER A 554 -25.23 1.14 9.47
C SER A 554 -25.61 0.78 10.92
N ASN A 555 -24.77 0.01 11.63
CA ASN A 555 -24.94 -0.27 13.07
C ASN A 555 -24.20 0.75 13.95
N GLY A 556 -23.53 1.73 13.34
CA GLY A 556 -22.76 2.76 14.04
C GLY A 556 -21.41 2.25 14.57
N VAL A 557 -20.94 1.08 14.13
CA VAL A 557 -19.63 0.54 14.53
C VAL A 557 -18.58 0.96 13.52
N SER A 558 -17.40 1.34 14.01
CA SER A 558 -16.31 1.83 13.18
C SER A 558 -15.03 1.00 13.28
N SER A 559 -14.26 0.96 12.19
CA SER A 559 -12.86 0.54 12.18
C SER A 559 -12.00 1.51 11.38
N THR A 560 -10.68 1.40 11.50
CA THR A 560 -9.73 2.26 10.81
C THR A 560 -8.65 1.47 10.05
N ASP A 561 -8.18 2.02 8.94
CA ASP A 561 -6.97 1.59 8.22
C ASP A 561 -6.13 2.82 7.87
N SER A 562 -4.84 2.66 7.59
CA SER A 562 -3.96 3.80 7.28
C SER A 562 -2.97 3.47 6.16
N ILE A 563 -2.61 4.49 5.39
CA ILE A 563 -1.58 4.42 4.36
C ILE A 563 -0.56 5.55 4.51
N GLY A 564 0.68 5.25 4.16
CA GLY A 564 1.72 6.24 3.95
C GLY A 564 1.55 6.92 2.60
N VAL A 565 1.60 8.25 2.60
CA VAL A 565 1.64 9.08 1.40
C VAL A 565 2.99 9.80 1.36
N THR A 566 3.81 9.47 0.37
CA THR A 566 5.09 10.14 0.15
C THR A 566 4.92 11.23 -0.90
N VAL A 567 5.15 12.47 -0.50
CA VAL A 567 4.97 13.67 -1.32
C VAL A 567 6.34 14.15 -1.80
N TRP A 568 6.42 14.51 -3.09
CA TRP A 568 7.66 14.91 -3.74
C TRP A 568 7.46 16.05 -4.74
N GLY A 569 8.55 16.70 -5.16
CA GLY A 569 8.51 17.75 -6.19
C GLY A 569 8.07 19.15 -5.71
N ALA A 570 7.88 19.35 -4.39
CA ALA A 570 7.64 20.67 -3.82
C ALA A 570 8.91 21.53 -3.89
N THR A 571 8.74 22.82 -4.15
CA THR A 571 9.81 23.83 -4.06
C THR A 571 9.69 24.57 -2.73
N THR A 572 10.82 24.83 -2.07
CA THR A 572 10.85 25.61 -0.82
C THR A 572 10.50 27.07 -1.11
N THR A 573 9.59 27.64 -0.32
CA THR A 573 9.26 29.06 -0.36
C THR A 573 9.27 29.65 1.05
N VAL A 574 9.47 30.97 1.13
CA VAL A 574 9.26 31.74 2.36
C VAL A 574 8.34 32.89 1.98
N GLU A 575 7.10 32.82 2.44
CA GLU A 575 6.06 33.80 2.16
C GLU A 575 6.09 34.95 3.17
N SER A 576 6.28 34.64 4.45
CA SER A 576 6.33 35.66 5.51
C SER A 576 7.11 35.21 6.75
N VAL A 577 7.49 36.20 7.56
CA VAL A 577 8.06 36.02 8.91
C VAL A 577 7.25 36.87 9.89
N SER A 578 6.85 36.28 11.01
CA SER A 578 6.11 36.96 12.07
C SER A 578 6.83 36.82 13.42
N PRO A 579 7.13 37.91 14.14
CA PRO A 579 6.98 39.29 13.70
C PRO A 579 7.94 39.63 12.55
N SER A 580 7.51 40.50 11.65
CA SER A 580 8.29 40.88 10.46
C SER A 580 9.37 41.92 10.73
N ILE A 581 9.52 42.40 11.96
CA ILE A 581 10.49 43.43 12.35
C ILE A 581 11.08 43.16 13.74
N ALA A 582 12.37 43.49 13.92
CA ALA A 582 13.01 43.53 15.22
C ALA A 582 14.04 44.66 15.34
N ALA A 583 14.08 45.28 16.52
CA ALA A 583 15.06 46.32 16.85
C ALA A 583 16.47 45.73 17.07
N PRO A 584 17.54 46.48 16.75
CA PRO A 584 18.89 46.10 17.13
C PRO A 584 19.02 45.84 18.64
N GLY A 585 19.77 44.81 18.99
CA GLY A 585 20.00 44.40 20.38
C GLY A 585 18.91 43.50 20.97
N THR A 586 17.94 43.06 20.16
CA THR A 586 16.85 42.18 20.63
C THR A 586 16.98 40.75 20.11
N THR A 587 16.37 39.82 20.83
CA THR A 587 16.12 38.45 20.37
C THR A 587 14.62 38.29 20.24
N VAL A 588 14.15 37.92 19.05
CA VAL A 588 12.73 37.78 18.77
C VAL A 588 12.41 36.35 18.34
N PRO A 589 11.45 35.66 18.99
CA PRO A 589 10.95 34.39 18.47
C PRO A 589 10.16 34.65 17.19
N VAL A 590 10.37 33.82 16.17
CA VAL A 590 9.75 34.00 14.85
C VAL A 590 8.96 32.78 14.42
N VAL A 591 7.89 33.04 13.70
CA VAL A 591 7.14 32.07 12.89
C VAL A 591 7.47 32.36 11.43
N ILE A 592 7.98 31.37 10.71
CA ILE A 592 8.25 31.46 9.28
C ILE A 592 7.16 30.68 8.55
N THR A 593 6.44 31.32 7.62
CA THR A 593 5.39 30.70 6.82
C THR A 593 5.85 30.55 5.37
N GLY A 594 5.51 29.43 4.74
CA GLY A 594 5.82 29.13 3.34
C GLY A 594 5.41 27.71 2.97
N THR A 595 6.13 27.12 2.03
CA THR A 595 5.92 25.73 1.58
C THR A 595 7.22 24.94 1.60
N ASN A 596 7.09 23.61 1.68
CA ASN A 596 8.20 22.67 1.74
C ASN A 596 9.18 22.95 2.89
N LEU A 597 8.65 23.23 4.09
CA LEU A 597 9.43 23.52 5.29
C LEU A 597 9.60 22.31 6.23
N LYS A 598 8.99 21.16 5.90
CA LYS A 598 8.96 19.97 6.78
C LYS A 598 10.35 19.41 7.09
N GLY A 599 11.31 19.52 6.16
CA GLY A 599 12.69 19.05 6.34
C GLY A 599 13.64 20.07 7.00
N VAL A 600 13.12 21.16 7.58
CA VAL A 600 13.93 22.10 8.35
C VAL A 600 14.10 21.59 9.78
N THR A 601 15.28 21.05 10.07
CA THR A 601 15.63 20.36 11.33
C THR A 601 16.68 21.10 12.16
N SER A 602 17.38 22.09 11.57
CA SER A 602 18.39 22.90 12.24
C SER A 602 18.23 24.40 11.93
N ALA A 603 18.55 25.26 12.91
CA ALA A 603 18.60 26.70 12.70
C ALA A 603 19.56 27.13 11.58
N SER A 604 20.61 26.34 11.31
CA SER A 604 21.57 26.60 10.23
C SER A 604 20.96 26.52 8.83
N GLN A 605 19.77 25.93 8.71
CA GLN A 605 19.01 25.88 7.46
C GLN A 605 18.25 27.17 7.17
N VAL A 606 18.21 28.11 8.12
CA VAL A 606 17.57 29.42 7.95
C VAL A 606 18.64 30.50 8.03
N THR A 607 18.64 31.39 7.05
CA THR A 607 19.56 32.53 6.98
C THR A 607 18.78 33.82 6.77
N VAL A 608 19.31 34.90 7.33
CA VAL A 608 18.78 36.26 7.16
C VAL A 608 19.86 37.06 6.45
N SER A 609 19.51 37.77 5.37
CA SER A 609 20.50 38.48 4.56
C SER A 609 21.20 39.62 5.31
N GLY A 610 22.40 40.00 4.85
CA GLY A 610 23.21 41.03 5.49
C GLY A 610 23.95 40.55 6.75
N THR A 611 24.54 41.48 7.49
CA THR A 611 25.32 41.19 8.71
C THR A 611 24.57 41.59 9.97
N GLY A 612 24.79 40.86 11.07
CA GLY A 612 24.28 41.22 12.39
C GLY A 612 22.93 40.60 12.78
N VAL A 613 22.41 39.65 12.00
CA VAL A 613 21.29 38.79 12.41
C VAL A 613 21.77 37.35 12.43
N THR A 614 21.53 36.64 13.54
CA THR A 614 21.81 35.21 13.65
C THR A 614 20.53 34.46 14.00
N VAL A 615 20.38 33.24 13.49
CA VAL A 615 19.24 32.38 13.77
C VAL A 615 19.63 31.36 14.84
N THR A 616 18.79 31.23 15.85
CA THR A 616 19.00 30.33 17.00
C THR A 616 17.72 29.55 17.29
N GLY A 617 17.81 28.52 18.14
CA GLY A 617 16.69 27.67 18.53
C GLY A 617 16.62 26.35 17.76
N THR A 618 15.55 25.60 17.99
CA THR A 618 15.29 24.32 17.34
C THR A 618 14.02 24.47 16.51
N PRO A 619 14.10 24.33 15.18
CA PRO A 619 12.93 24.50 14.34
C PRO A 619 11.90 23.40 14.63
N THR A 620 10.64 23.80 14.72
CA THR A 620 9.49 22.91 14.85
C THR A 620 8.55 23.17 13.68
N PRO A 621 8.80 22.56 12.51
CA PRO A 621 7.86 22.60 11.41
C PRO A 621 6.51 21.98 11.81
N ASN A 622 5.41 22.58 11.37
CA ASN A 622 4.10 21.95 11.52
C ASN A 622 4.00 20.71 10.61
N TYR A 623 2.98 19.88 10.84
CA TYR A 623 2.81 18.61 10.14
C TYR A 623 2.75 18.76 8.61
N LEU A 624 2.11 19.84 8.12
CA LEU A 624 1.99 20.16 6.70
C LEU A 624 3.27 20.75 6.08
N GLY A 625 4.27 21.12 6.89
CA GLY A 625 5.48 21.77 6.43
C GLY A 625 5.23 23.18 5.88
N THR A 626 4.20 23.87 6.36
CA THR A 626 3.84 25.23 5.93
C THR A 626 4.27 26.32 6.90
N GLN A 627 4.65 25.94 8.13
CA GLN A 627 5.11 26.87 9.15
C GLN A 627 6.27 26.27 9.93
N ILE A 628 7.24 27.11 10.32
CA ILE A 628 8.31 26.78 11.26
C ILE A 628 8.15 27.65 12.50
N THR A 629 8.09 27.01 13.66
CA THR A 629 8.17 27.67 14.98
C THR A 629 9.47 27.27 15.68
N GLY A 630 9.71 27.74 16.92
CA GLY A 630 10.87 27.32 17.73
C GLY A 630 12.21 27.99 17.38
N LEU A 631 12.23 28.86 16.36
CA LEU A 631 13.38 29.67 15.99
C LEU A 631 13.29 31.09 16.60
N SER A 632 14.45 31.70 16.80
CA SER A 632 14.58 33.11 17.18
C SER A 632 15.64 33.81 16.34
N PHE A 633 15.34 35.04 15.92
CA PHE A 633 16.30 35.93 15.29
C PHE A 633 16.94 36.81 16.35
N VAL A 634 18.27 36.69 16.49
CA VAL A 634 19.08 37.51 17.38
C VAL A 634 19.70 38.64 16.55
N VAL A 635 19.24 39.86 16.79
CA VAL A 635 19.70 41.06 16.08
C VAL A 635 20.75 41.77 16.93
N ALA A 636 21.98 41.83 16.43
CA ALA A 636 23.08 42.50 17.11
C ALA A 636 22.80 44.02 17.26
N PRO A 637 23.29 44.68 18.33
CA PRO A 637 23.12 46.12 18.52
C PRO A 637 23.61 47.00 17.34
N GLY A 638 24.61 46.51 16.58
CA GLY A 638 25.16 47.20 15.40
C GLY A 638 24.60 46.73 14.05
N ALA A 639 23.53 45.94 14.03
CA ALA A 639 22.93 45.47 12.79
C ALA A 639 22.35 46.65 11.98
N GLN A 640 22.63 46.71 10.67
CA GLN A 640 22.15 47.80 9.83
C GLN A 640 20.63 47.77 9.70
N LEU A 641 20.00 48.95 9.75
CA LEU A 641 18.55 49.10 9.61
C LEU A 641 18.13 49.00 8.14
N THR A 642 17.54 47.88 7.75
CA THR A 642 17.08 47.64 6.37
C THR A 642 16.18 46.41 6.31
N THR A 643 15.45 46.27 5.21
CA THR A 643 14.80 45.02 4.83
C THR A 643 15.83 43.92 4.59
N ARG A 644 15.49 42.73 5.03
CA ARG A 644 16.28 41.49 4.96
C ARG A 644 15.47 40.44 4.25
N ASN A 645 16.16 39.65 3.44
CA ASN A 645 15.61 38.43 2.88
C ASN A 645 15.79 37.32 3.90
N VAL A 646 14.85 36.39 3.93
CA VAL A 646 14.98 35.17 4.74
C VAL A 646 15.00 33.99 3.79
N SER A 647 16.07 33.20 3.87
CA SER A 647 16.29 32.05 3.01
C SER A 647 16.29 30.78 3.82
N VAL A 648 15.52 29.79 3.38
CA VAL A 648 15.41 28.46 3.98
C VAL A 648 15.99 27.43 3.01
N THR A 649 16.90 26.60 3.53
CA THR A 649 17.46 25.45 2.82
C THR A 649 16.86 24.16 3.41
N ASN A 650 15.92 23.55 2.69
CA ASN A 650 15.37 22.26 3.08
C ASN A 650 16.33 21.12 2.69
N SER A 651 16.58 20.17 3.60
CA SER A 651 17.50 19.04 3.44
C SER A 651 16.81 17.73 3.03
N ASP A 652 15.61 17.78 2.46
CA ASP A 652 14.80 16.62 2.06
C ASP A 652 15.32 15.85 0.82
N GLY A 653 16.44 16.26 0.25
CA GLY A 653 17.07 15.62 -0.92
C GLY A 653 16.48 16.03 -2.28
N GLN A 654 15.46 16.90 -2.32
CA GLN A 654 14.93 17.51 -3.56
C GLN A 654 14.71 19.03 -3.47
N GLY A 655 14.93 19.66 -2.32
CA GLY A 655 14.70 21.08 -2.10
C GLY A 655 15.71 22.02 -2.78
N SER A 656 15.19 23.00 -3.53
CA SER A 656 15.91 24.24 -3.80
C SER A 656 15.84 25.19 -2.60
N VAL A 657 16.79 26.13 -2.48
CA VAL A 657 16.74 27.20 -1.46
C VAL A 657 15.53 28.10 -1.74
N GLY A 658 14.61 28.18 -0.78
CA GLY A 658 13.47 29.09 -0.83
C GLY A 658 13.84 30.42 -0.19
N SER A 659 13.58 31.54 -0.87
CA SER A 659 13.89 32.88 -0.32
C SER A 659 12.68 33.79 -0.35
N GLY A 660 12.35 34.36 0.80
CA GLY A 660 11.39 35.43 0.95
C GLY A 660 12.11 36.76 0.82
N ILE A 661 11.74 37.58 -0.16
CA ILE A 661 12.41 38.85 -0.45
C ILE A 661 11.82 39.94 0.45
N GLY A 662 12.65 40.58 1.27
CA GLY A 662 12.25 41.67 2.15
C GLY A 662 11.25 41.30 3.25
N VAL A 663 11.11 40.01 3.57
CA VAL A 663 10.11 39.48 4.52
C VAL A 663 10.44 39.75 5.99
N PHE A 664 11.66 40.22 6.30
CA PHE A 664 12.07 40.60 7.65
C PHE A 664 12.76 41.97 7.66
N ILE A 665 12.62 42.74 8.73
CA ILE A 665 13.15 44.09 8.85
C ILE A 665 13.98 44.20 10.11
N VAL A 666 15.23 44.64 9.97
CA VAL A 666 16.00 45.14 11.12
C VAL A 666 15.68 46.62 11.23
N GLY A 667 14.97 47.01 12.29
CA GLY A 667 14.38 48.33 12.41
C GLY A 667 13.85 48.57 13.81
N THR A 668 13.95 49.80 14.32
CA THR A 668 13.22 50.18 15.52
C THR A 668 11.75 50.37 15.15
N PRO A 669 10.83 49.57 15.68
CA PRO A 669 9.40 49.80 15.48
C PRO A 669 9.06 51.18 16.07
N THR A 670 8.36 52.03 15.31
CA THR A 670 8.08 53.43 15.69
C THR A 670 6.60 53.66 16.04
N GLY A 671 5.80 52.60 16.03
CA GLY A 671 4.35 52.66 16.23
C GLY A 671 3.62 51.41 15.75
N ALA A 672 2.32 51.38 15.96
CA ALA A 672 1.42 50.30 15.56
C ALA A 672 0.80 50.60 14.19
N CYS A 673 0.69 49.58 13.36
CA CYS A 673 -0.07 49.64 12.13
C CYS A 673 -1.34 48.80 12.26
N CYS A 674 -2.48 49.43 12.05
CA CYS A 674 -3.79 48.80 12.07
C CYS A 674 -4.27 48.51 10.65
N VAL A 675 -4.33 47.25 10.25
CA VAL A 675 -4.96 46.81 9.00
C VAL A 675 -6.27 46.12 9.37
N GLY A 676 -7.37 46.85 9.32
CA GLY A 676 -8.59 46.45 10.01
C GLY A 676 -8.34 46.37 11.52
N THR A 677 -8.60 45.21 12.11
CA THR A 677 -8.44 44.89 13.53
C THR A 677 -7.08 44.29 13.88
N SER A 678 -6.30 43.88 12.87
CA SER A 678 -4.94 43.35 13.04
C SER A 678 -3.96 44.46 13.38
N CYS A 679 -3.20 44.28 14.46
CA CYS A 679 -2.16 45.20 14.88
C CYS A 679 -0.76 44.62 14.65
N ALA A 680 0.10 45.35 13.94
CA ALA A 680 1.51 45.03 13.80
C ALA A 680 2.37 46.23 14.24
N VAL A 681 3.31 46.03 15.17
CA VAL A 681 4.29 47.08 15.52
C VAL A 681 5.30 47.15 14.37
N THR A 682 5.39 48.29 13.68
CA THR A 682 6.20 48.44 12.46
C THR A 682 6.74 49.87 12.34
N THR A 683 7.11 50.32 11.15
CA THR A 683 7.42 51.72 10.85
C THR A 683 6.29 52.36 10.03
N GLN A 684 6.16 53.70 10.10
CA GLN A 684 5.11 54.42 9.35
C GLN A 684 5.13 54.08 7.85
N ALA A 685 6.32 53.96 7.27
CA ALA A 685 6.51 53.66 5.84
C ALA A 685 6.04 52.25 5.45
N GLN A 686 5.93 51.33 6.41
CA GLN A 686 5.56 49.93 6.20
C GLN A 686 4.14 49.63 6.65
N CYS A 687 3.41 50.66 7.08
CA CYS A 687 2.04 50.49 7.48
C CYS A 687 1.12 50.47 6.25
N GLY A 688 0.54 49.31 5.94
CA GLY A 688 -0.47 49.14 4.90
C GLY A 688 -1.88 49.57 5.33
N GLY A 689 -2.03 50.18 6.50
CA GLY A 689 -3.30 50.60 7.08
C GLY A 689 -3.16 51.89 7.91
N THR A 690 -3.91 52.02 8.99
CA THR A 690 -3.87 53.21 9.85
C THR A 690 -2.66 53.16 10.77
N TRP A 691 -1.79 54.15 10.65
CA TRP A 691 -0.57 54.27 11.45
C TRP A 691 -0.82 55.01 12.77
N LEU A 692 -0.39 54.41 13.88
CA LEU A 692 -0.43 54.96 15.22
C LEU A 692 0.99 55.13 15.76
N SER A 693 1.52 56.35 15.65
CA SER A 693 2.89 56.68 16.08
C SER A 693 3.07 56.52 17.59
N GLY A 694 4.15 55.85 18.00
CA GLY A 694 4.51 55.66 19.41
C GLY A 694 3.64 54.66 20.18
N VAL A 695 2.68 54.01 19.53
CA VAL A 695 1.75 53.06 20.16
C VAL A 695 2.23 51.62 19.93
N ALA A 696 2.17 50.77 20.96
CA ALA A 696 2.43 49.33 20.83
C ALA A 696 1.12 48.58 20.60
N CYS A 697 1.18 47.38 20.01
CA CYS A 697 0.01 46.51 19.93
C CYS A 697 -0.37 45.96 21.31
N GLY A 698 -1.67 45.92 21.60
CA GLY A 698 -2.23 45.22 22.76
C GLY A 698 -1.93 43.71 22.74
N GLN A 699 -2.22 42.99 23.83
CA GLN A 699 -1.97 41.55 23.89
C GLN A 699 -2.74 40.77 22.82
N HIS A 700 -2.18 39.66 22.34
CA HIS A 700 -2.78 38.81 21.32
C HIS A 700 -4.14 38.27 21.82
N GLY A 701 -5.23 38.55 21.08
CA GLY A 701 -6.62 38.25 21.50
C GLY A 701 -7.33 39.39 22.25
N ASN A 702 -6.65 40.51 22.51
CA ASN A 702 -7.22 41.74 23.08
C ASN A 702 -6.66 42.97 22.33
N PRO A 703 -7.19 43.30 21.13
CA PRO A 703 -6.62 44.33 20.26
C PRO A 703 -6.96 45.76 20.71
N THR A 704 -6.57 46.17 21.92
CA THR A 704 -6.79 47.53 22.47
C THR A 704 -6.33 48.68 21.56
N THR A 705 -5.39 48.42 20.66
CA THR A 705 -4.75 49.42 19.80
C THR A 705 -5.45 49.60 18.45
N CYS A 706 -6.11 48.56 17.93
CA CYS A 706 -6.69 48.55 16.56
C CYS A 706 -8.17 48.13 16.51
N CYS A 707 -8.81 47.95 17.66
CA CYS A 707 -10.24 47.64 17.78
C CYS A 707 -10.96 48.74 18.55
N PRO A 708 -11.57 49.73 17.86
CA PRO A 708 -12.31 50.80 18.52
C PRO A 708 -13.52 50.30 19.34
N ALA A 709 -14.04 49.11 19.03
CA ALA A 709 -15.19 48.51 19.72
C ALA A 709 -14.85 47.92 21.10
N ASN A 710 -13.57 47.68 21.39
CA ASN A 710 -13.06 47.40 22.74
C ASN A 710 -12.79 48.76 23.41
N PHE A 711 -13.88 49.39 23.81
CA PHE A 711 -13.93 50.77 24.26
C PHE A 711 -13.32 50.96 25.65
N ASP A 712 -13.41 49.96 26.52
CA ASP A 712 -12.83 50.03 27.87
C ASP A 712 -11.38 49.50 27.94
N GLY A 713 -10.92 48.84 26.87
CA GLY A 713 -9.57 48.32 26.74
C GLY A 713 -9.34 47.00 27.50
N ALA A 714 -10.38 46.34 28.00
CA ALA A 714 -10.31 45.13 28.81
C ALA A 714 -10.97 43.93 28.11
N ASN A 715 -10.35 42.75 28.24
CA ASN A 715 -10.94 41.45 27.86
C ASN A 715 -11.49 41.29 26.42
N GLY A 716 -11.15 42.17 25.47
CA GLY A 716 -11.58 42.07 24.08
C GLY A 716 -12.83 42.90 23.80
N VAL A 717 -13.69 42.48 22.87
CA VAL A 717 -15.00 43.13 22.65
C VAL A 717 -16.04 42.37 23.46
N ASP A 718 -16.52 42.96 24.54
CA ASP A 718 -17.51 42.36 25.45
C ASP A 718 -18.60 43.36 25.89
N VAL A 719 -19.51 42.91 26.74
CA VAL A 719 -20.66 43.73 27.17
C VAL A 719 -20.25 44.99 27.96
N PRO A 720 -19.26 44.95 28.88
CA PRO A 720 -18.65 46.13 29.49
C PRO A 720 -18.34 47.29 28.53
N ASP A 721 -17.86 47.02 27.31
CA ASP A 721 -17.58 48.06 26.31
C ASP A 721 -18.80 48.91 25.95
N ILE A 722 -19.98 48.28 25.86
CA ILE A 722 -21.24 48.98 25.57
C ILE A 722 -21.53 49.99 26.68
N PHE A 723 -21.35 49.59 27.93
CA PHE A 723 -21.61 50.45 29.08
C PHE A 723 -20.57 51.57 29.19
N ALA A 724 -19.31 51.29 28.90
CA ALA A 724 -18.26 52.30 28.87
C ALA A 724 -18.50 53.33 27.76
N PHE A 725 -18.85 52.88 26.55
CA PHE A 725 -19.19 53.75 25.42
C PHE A 725 -20.41 54.63 25.72
N LEU A 726 -21.52 54.05 26.18
CA LEU A 726 -22.72 54.81 26.51
C LEU A 726 -22.48 55.81 27.64
N SER A 727 -21.66 55.45 28.64
CA SER A 727 -21.27 56.37 29.72
C SER A 727 -20.49 57.56 29.17
N ALA A 728 -19.55 57.34 28.24
CA ALA A 728 -18.82 58.40 27.57
C ALA A 728 -19.72 59.27 26.69
N TRP A 729 -20.68 58.66 26.00
CA TRP A 729 -21.65 59.34 25.14
C TRP A 729 -22.58 60.26 25.95
N PHE A 730 -23.16 59.75 27.05
CA PHE A 730 -23.99 60.56 27.95
C PHE A 730 -23.21 61.68 28.64
N ALA A 731 -21.92 61.45 28.91
CA ALA A 731 -21.04 62.45 29.50
C ALA A 731 -20.52 63.48 28.47
N GLY A 732 -20.86 63.35 27.20
CA GLY A 732 -20.38 64.23 26.14
C GLY A 732 -18.86 64.19 25.96
N LEU A 733 -18.24 63.03 26.25
CA LEU A 733 -16.80 62.87 26.11
C LEU A 733 -16.42 62.75 24.63
N PRO A 734 -15.35 63.44 24.17
CA PRO A 734 -14.90 63.36 22.78
C PRO A 734 -14.62 61.94 22.28
N SER A 735 -14.32 60.98 23.17
CA SER A 735 -14.14 59.57 22.84
C SER A 735 -15.41 58.89 22.31
N ALA A 736 -16.59 59.46 22.54
CA ALA A 736 -17.86 58.94 22.05
C ALA A 736 -18.26 59.44 20.65
N ASN A 737 -17.46 60.31 20.03
CA ASN A 737 -17.56 60.64 18.60
C ASN A 737 -16.89 59.51 17.80
N PHE A 738 -17.60 58.39 17.68
CA PHE A 738 -17.13 57.12 17.15
C PHE A 738 -17.03 57.11 15.62
N ASP A 739 -17.96 57.78 14.93
CA ASP A 739 -17.91 57.88 13.46
C ASP A 739 -17.03 59.05 12.97
N GLY A 740 -16.65 59.96 13.88
CA GLY A 740 -15.78 61.09 13.62
C GLY A 740 -16.48 62.27 12.94
N VAL A 741 -17.81 62.26 12.78
CA VAL A 741 -18.57 63.22 11.99
C VAL A 741 -19.48 64.09 12.87
N GLY A 742 -19.22 65.41 12.89
CA GLY A 742 -20.19 66.37 13.44
C GLY A 742 -20.30 66.41 14.97
N GLY A 743 -19.33 65.83 15.69
CA GLY A 743 -19.35 65.76 17.16
C GLY A 743 -20.21 64.58 17.65
N ILE A 744 -20.50 64.55 18.95
CA ILE A 744 -21.21 63.41 19.57
C ILE A 744 -22.70 63.47 19.20
N ALA A 745 -23.16 62.51 18.42
CA ALA A 745 -24.52 62.39 17.91
C ALA A 745 -25.07 60.97 18.10
N VAL A 746 -26.36 60.78 17.82
CA VAL A 746 -26.99 59.45 17.87
C VAL A 746 -26.39 58.51 16.81
N ALA A 747 -25.84 59.05 15.72
CA ALA A 747 -25.16 58.27 14.67
C ALA A 747 -23.97 57.47 15.22
N ASP A 748 -23.22 58.03 16.18
CA ASP A 748 -22.09 57.35 16.84
C ASP A 748 -22.49 56.07 17.56
N ILE A 749 -23.71 56.03 18.13
CA ILE A 749 -24.23 54.83 18.80
C ILE A 749 -24.38 53.69 17.80
N PHE A 750 -24.92 53.99 16.61
CA PHE A 750 -25.10 52.97 15.57
C PHE A 750 -23.77 52.53 14.98
N ALA A 751 -22.83 53.46 14.77
CA ALA A 751 -21.49 53.14 14.29
C ALA A 751 -20.73 52.25 15.29
N PHE A 752 -20.81 52.55 16.58
CA PHE A 752 -20.23 51.74 17.66
C PHE A 752 -20.83 50.33 17.70
N LEU A 753 -22.16 50.22 17.72
CA LEU A 753 -22.83 48.91 17.77
C LEU A 753 -22.54 48.07 16.53
N SER A 754 -22.45 48.67 15.35
CA SER A 754 -22.03 47.96 14.13
C SER A 754 -20.62 47.38 14.26
N ALA A 755 -19.67 48.14 14.81
CA ALA A 755 -18.31 47.65 15.05
C ALA A 755 -18.26 46.58 16.16
N TRP A 756 -19.08 46.71 17.20
CA TRP A 756 -19.18 45.74 18.29
C TRP A 756 -19.77 44.40 17.83
N PHE A 757 -20.87 44.41 17.06
CA PHE A 757 -21.49 43.20 16.52
C PHE A 757 -20.66 42.47 15.46
N ALA A 758 -19.80 43.18 14.74
CA ALA A 758 -18.87 42.56 13.82
C ALA A 758 -17.85 41.66 14.55
N GLY A 759 -17.68 41.85 15.87
CA GLY A 759 -16.51 41.41 16.60
C GLY A 759 -15.26 42.11 16.06
N CYS A 760 -14.19 42.18 16.84
CA CYS A 760 -12.90 42.53 16.27
C CYS A 760 -12.18 41.25 15.86
N PRO A 761 -12.34 40.75 14.61
CA PRO A 761 -11.70 39.51 14.18
C PRO A 761 -10.17 39.56 14.21
#